data_AF-A0A356NIG5-F1
#
_entry.id   AF-A0A356NIG5-F1
#
_cell.length_a   1.000
_cell.length_b   1.000
_cell.length_c   1.000
_cell.angle_alpha   90.00
_cell.angle_beta   90.00
_cell.angle_gamma   90.00
#
_symmetry.space_group_name_H-M   'P 1'
#
loop_
_entity.id
_entity.type
_entity.pdbx_description
1 polymer ?
#
loop_
_entity_poly.entity_id
_entity_poly.type
_entity_poly.pdbx_seq_one_letter_code
_entity_poly.pdbx_strand_id
1 'polypeptide(L)'
;MWKKPLKSSLAKLVLAAIAVGLCSPGLEAQLNFKDGDRVCIIGNSLASRLQYSGWLESMIQSRSEGKHLTFRNLGFPGDQVAKRPRNKGYMTPEEYLTHCEADVIFAMFGYNESFAGEGGLDSFSRSLNEMIDSYRELKPNGKTAPRIVLFSPIAHENLNDRNFPDGNENNARLALYTSAIRQVAVEKNASFVDLFAASQALYQASISPLTLNGIHLNDEGNRLLGQFIASTLLNESFSVTSELEQLRQAVLDKNLHWFNRYRATDGNDVWGGRSHLKFVQGQTNREVLMHELIMFDIMTANRDLRIWTLLEGRDMVVDDSNVPPPVGVVSNVGGGSPSSNAKKEGDLHYISGEEGLKEMKVPEGFEVNLFADEERFPELVNPVQLSVDTHGRLWVAAWKTYPKWEPLKEMDDRLIILPDENRDGVADEAITFAKVHNPTGFEFWNGGVLVASQPDILFLKDTDGDNIADERTVYLEGIGSADTHHAANAFVYGPDGAIYWQSGIFLVNNIEHPYSPSLNTGSSGMFRFDPRRYHISYHANNSPNPHGISFDKWGYHYATDGTGGRAYQVVPAEKGFKMQKLLDMQVRPVPANGVISSENFPASYQGDFMIANTIGFLGIKQYELEREGSTGNVWGKPLGDLLSSSDKNFRPSDIEFGEDGALYFSDWHNLIIGHMQHNVRDPNRDHIYGRVYRMTYKDRPLQAPVKIAGASLEQLMKNLEHPIDGVRYRTRIELSGRETAKVIDAANRWINQFDASNPEHAHHLLEGLWLHQQHNVRNTQLLTELLKSPEAHARNAARTVQHHWFGMEQAPPALIASVEIGKETPASGVTASSPDLVEVRIGTIPEKMKYDIKEFSVKAGVKVKVTFVNYDFMPHNIVFGLPKSANEIGMAAIQLGADGFGKGFIPDNDKIITSSKLLQNKQEEIIEFTAPDKPGDYDFLCTFPGHHLLMRGIMKVVN
;
A
#
# COMPACT_ATOMS: atom_id res chain seq x y z
N MET A 1 5.65 7.80 49.80
CA MET A 1 5.26 6.51 50.40
C MET A 1 4.07 5.92 49.62
N TRP A 2 4.25 5.58 48.35
CA TRP A 2 3.20 5.02 47.48
C TRP A 2 3.75 3.77 46.79
N LYS A 3 2.97 2.69 46.85
CA LYS A 3 3.35 1.30 46.60
C LYS A 3 3.71 1.04 45.12
N LYS A 4 4.86 0.41 44.88
CA LYS A 4 5.20 -0.25 43.61
C LYS A 4 4.25 -1.43 43.35
N PRO A 5 3.75 -1.67 42.12
CA PRO A 5 3.09 -2.92 41.81
C PRO A 5 4.14 -3.99 41.50
N LEU A 6 4.09 -5.11 42.23
CA LEU A 6 4.76 -6.36 41.85
C LEU A 6 4.09 -6.89 40.58
N LYS A 7 4.71 -6.67 39.41
CA LYS A 7 4.32 -7.34 38.14
C LYS A 7 5.53 -7.72 37.27
N SER A 8 6.69 -8.02 37.87
CA SER A 8 7.87 -8.48 37.09
C SER A 8 8.11 -9.99 37.12
N SER A 9 7.40 -10.77 37.95
CA SER A 9 7.58 -12.23 38.04
C SER A 9 6.54 -13.05 37.27
N LEU A 10 5.36 -12.49 36.95
CA LEU A 10 4.32 -13.21 36.20
C LEU A 10 4.62 -13.28 34.69
N ALA A 11 5.29 -12.28 34.11
CA ALA A 11 5.60 -12.26 32.68
C ALA A 11 6.58 -13.37 32.27
N LYS A 12 7.50 -13.77 33.16
CA LYS A 12 8.45 -14.87 32.90
C LYS A 12 7.83 -16.27 33.06
N LEU A 13 6.73 -16.39 33.80
CA LEU A 13 6.04 -17.67 34.04
C LEU A 13 4.95 -17.96 33.00
N VAL A 14 4.37 -16.93 32.38
CA VAL A 14 3.39 -17.11 31.29
C VAL A 14 4.06 -17.61 30.00
N LEU A 15 5.30 -17.20 29.69
CA LEU A 15 6.04 -17.70 28.52
C LEU A 15 6.47 -19.17 28.63
N ALA A 16 6.66 -19.69 29.85
CA ALA A 16 6.98 -21.11 30.06
C ALA A 16 5.74 -22.01 30.20
N ALA A 17 4.57 -21.44 30.54
CA ALA A 17 3.33 -22.20 30.76
C ALA A 17 2.42 -22.35 29.53
N ILE A 18 2.69 -21.62 28.43
CA ILE A 18 1.95 -21.77 27.16
C ILE A 18 2.33 -23.08 26.42
N ALA A 19 3.36 -23.80 26.87
CA ALA A 19 3.77 -25.08 26.30
C ALA A 19 2.85 -26.27 26.65
N VAL A 20 1.88 -26.12 27.57
CA VAL A 20 1.06 -27.27 28.01
C VAL A 20 -0.39 -26.85 28.25
N GLY A 21 -1.24 -26.99 27.23
CA GLY A 21 -2.68 -26.91 27.48
C GLY A 21 -3.57 -26.68 26.27
N LEU A 22 -3.74 -27.74 25.47
CA LEU A 22 -4.94 -28.17 24.70
C LEU A 22 -4.54 -28.88 23.40
N CYS A 23 -3.77 -29.97 23.51
CA CYS A 23 -3.54 -30.89 22.40
C CYS A 23 -4.31 -32.19 22.64
N SER A 24 -5.15 -32.57 21.67
CA SER A 24 -5.44 -33.98 21.46
C SER A 24 -4.11 -34.72 21.22
N PRO A 25 -3.90 -35.92 21.80
CA PRO A 25 -2.57 -36.55 21.93
C PRO A 25 -2.03 -37.22 20.64
N GLY A 26 -2.14 -36.59 19.47
CA GLY A 26 -1.87 -37.26 18.18
C GLY A 26 -0.95 -36.58 17.17
N LEU A 27 -0.64 -35.29 17.29
CA LEU A 27 0.26 -34.58 16.33
C LEU A 27 1.10 -33.54 17.06
N GLU A 28 2.13 -33.96 17.80
CA GLU A 28 3.22 -33.04 18.11
C GLU A 28 4.11 -32.93 16.87
N ALA A 29 4.21 -31.74 16.28
CA ALA A 29 5.08 -31.48 15.14
C ALA A 29 6.55 -31.41 15.58
N GLN A 30 7.10 -32.53 16.09
CA GLN A 30 8.53 -32.66 16.30
C GLN A 30 9.19 -33.08 15.00
N LEU A 31 10.27 -32.40 14.62
CA LEU A 31 11.03 -32.69 13.40
C LEU A 31 12.47 -33.00 13.77
N ASN A 32 12.87 -34.26 13.60
CA ASN A 32 14.27 -34.65 13.74
C ASN A 32 15.02 -34.37 12.43
N PHE A 33 15.81 -33.29 12.42
CA PHE A 33 16.68 -32.95 11.31
C PHE A 33 17.85 -33.94 11.20
N LYS A 34 18.10 -34.37 9.97
CA LYS A 34 19.21 -35.23 9.60
C LYS A 34 20.34 -34.39 9.05
N ASP A 35 21.54 -34.96 9.10
CA ASP A 35 22.70 -34.36 8.46
C ASP A 35 22.47 -34.21 6.95
N GLY A 36 22.73 -33.03 6.41
CA GLY A 36 22.52 -32.68 5.00
C GLY A 36 21.08 -32.39 4.59
N ASP A 37 20.14 -32.24 5.54
CA ASP A 37 18.75 -31.92 5.20
C ASP A 37 18.64 -30.54 4.51
N ARG A 38 17.99 -30.53 3.34
CA ARG A 38 17.65 -29.29 2.60
C ARG A 38 16.21 -28.88 2.85
N VAL A 39 16.03 -27.74 3.54
CA VAL A 39 14.74 -27.20 3.92
C VAL A 39 14.27 -26.17 2.90
N CYS A 40 13.11 -26.41 2.28
CA CYS A 40 12.44 -25.44 1.42
C CYS A 40 11.22 -24.86 2.12
N ILE A 41 11.08 -23.53 2.12
CA ILE A 41 9.90 -22.84 2.67
C ILE A 41 9.05 -22.36 1.49
N ILE A 42 7.79 -22.79 1.41
CA ILE A 42 6.83 -22.38 0.38
C ILE A 42 5.61 -21.75 1.04
N GLY A 43 4.96 -20.82 0.35
CA GLY A 43 3.78 -20.16 0.86
C GLY A 43 3.63 -18.74 0.36
N ASN A 44 2.70 -18.05 0.99
CA ASN A 44 2.34 -16.67 0.70
C ASN A 44 3.23 -15.66 1.45
N SER A 45 2.77 -14.44 1.74
CA SER A 45 3.65 -13.42 2.35
C SER A 45 4.18 -13.80 3.73
N LEU A 46 3.48 -14.65 4.50
CA LEU A 46 4.04 -15.16 5.76
C LEU A 46 5.33 -15.93 5.50
N ALA A 47 5.36 -16.79 4.48
CA ALA A 47 6.55 -17.54 4.10
C ALA A 47 7.63 -16.62 3.52
N SER A 48 7.30 -15.75 2.54
CA SER A 48 8.29 -14.88 1.91
C SER A 48 8.97 -13.97 2.94
N ARG A 49 8.24 -13.48 3.93
CA ARG A 49 8.75 -12.52 4.91
C ARG A 49 9.76 -13.06 5.90
N LEU A 50 9.75 -14.38 6.14
CA LEU A 50 10.70 -15.01 7.06
C LEU A 50 12.16 -14.81 6.64
N GLN A 51 12.44 -14.63 5.36
CA GLN A 51 13.81 -14.43 4.89
C GLN A 51 14.39 -13.05 5.22
N TYR A 52 13.55 -12.02 5.35
CA TYR A 52 14.02 -10.65 5.65
C TYR A 52 14.41 -10.46 7.11
N SER A 53 13.81 -11.24 8.03
CA SER A 53 14.18 -11.20 9.45
C SER A 53 15.24 -12.23 9.83
N GLY A 54 15.24 -13.41 9.17
CA GLY A 54 16.19 -14.49 9.39
C GLY A 54 16.03 -15.23 10.72
N TRP A 55 15.06 -14.85 11.57
CA TRP A 55 14.92 -15.38 12.94
C TRP A 55 14.68 -16.88 12.98
N LEU A 56 13.73 -17.38 12.19
CA LEU A 56 13.36 -18.80 12.21
C LEU A 56 14.53 -19.71 11.86
N GLU A 57 15.22 -19.42 10.75
CA GLU A 57 16.37 -20.21 10.30
C GLU A 57 17.50 -20.14 11.32
N SER A 58 17.82 -18.94 11.82
CA SER A 58 18.90 -18.77 12.81
C SER A 58 18.66 -19.60 14.06
N MET A 59 17.42 -19.63 14.56
CA MET A 59 17.06 -20.44 15.72
C MET A 59 17.21 -21.94 15.42
N ILE A 60 16.74 -22.43 14.28
CA ILE A 60 16.90 -23.84 13.92
C ILE A 60 18.38 -24.20 13.74
N GLN A 61 19.15 -23.39 13.02
CA GLN A 61 20.58 -23.59 12.81
C GLN A 61 21.34 -23.64 14.14
N SER A 62 20.98 -22.79 15.11
CA SER A 62 21.62 -22.75 16.44
C SER A 62 21.48 -24.03 17.28
N ARG A 63 20.68 -25.01 16.83
CA ARG A 63 20.51 -26.35 17.44
C ARG A 63 20.83 -27.50 16.49
N SER A 64 21.54 -27.18 15.41
CA SER A 64 21.81 -28.10 14.31
C SER A 64 23.30 -28.31 14.07
N GLU A 65 24.13 -28.17 15.12
CA GLU A 65 25.56 -28.42 15.05
C GLU A 65 25.85 -29.81 14.46
N GLY A 66 26.74 -29.87 13.47
CA GLY A 66 27.09 -31.10 12.75
C GLY A 66 25.99 -31.68 11.84
N LYS A 67 24.89 -30.95 11.59
CA LYS A 67 23.80 -31.37 10.69
C LYS A 67 23.86 -30.76 9.28
N HIS A 68 24.72 -29.76 9.07
CA HIS A 68 24.91 -29.11 7.76
C HIS A 68 23.60 -28.77 7.02
N LEU A 69 22.65 -28.16 7.74
CA LEU A 69 21.35 -27.82 7.16
C LEU A 69 21.48 -26.66 6.19
N THR A 70 20.74 -26.71 5.09
CA THR A 70 20.55 -25.56 4.18
C THR A 70 19.09 -25.16 4.14
N PHE A 71 18.83 -23.85 4.03
CA PHE A 71 17.49 -23.31 3.87
C PHE A 71 17.37 -22.51 2.57
N ARG A 72 16.27 -22.73 1.87
CA ARG A 72 15.89 -22.03 0.63
C ARG A 72 14.46 -21.54 0.76
N ASN A 73 14.29 -20.22 0.84
CA ASN A 73 12.96 -19.62 0.91
C ASN A 73 12.41 -19.46 -0.52
N LEU A 74 11.34 -20.19 -0.80
CA LEU A 74 10.59 -20.20 -2.07
C LEU A 74 9.21 -19.55 -1.88
N GLY A 75 9.01 -18.78 -0.81
CA GLY A 75 7.79 -18.04 -0.55
C GLY A 75 7.59 -16.93 -1.57
N PHE A 76 6.34 -16.67 -1.92
CA PHE A 76 5.97 -15.64 -2.88
C PHE A 76 4.66 -14.97 -2.43
N PRO A 77 4.61 -13.64 -2.29
CA PRO A 77 3.42 -12.92 -1.83
C PRO A 77 2.16 -13.29 -2.63
N GLY A 78 1.05 -13.47 -1.93
CA GLY A 78 -0.24 -13.78 -2.53
C GLY A 78 -0.38 -15.21 -3.08
N ASP A 79 0.62 -16.08 -2.93
CA ASP A 79 0.51 -17.46 -3.40
C ASP A 79 -0.62 -18.20 -2.69
N GLN A 80 -1.31 -19.03 -3.47
CA GLN A 80 -2.28 -20.00 -2.98
C GLN A 80 -1.80 -21.40 -3.37
N VAL A 81 -2.35 -22.42 -2.73
CA VAL A 81 -1.99 -23.81 -3.03
C VAL A 81 -2.12 -24.11 -4.53
N ALA A 82 -3.26 -23.75 -5.12
CA ALA A 82 -3.60 -24.03 -6.52
C ALA A 82 -3.33 -22.85 -7.49
N LYS A 83 -2.98 -21.67 -6.99
CA LYS A 83 -2.80 -20.45 -7.81
C LYS A 83 -1.51 -19.74 -7.44
N ARG A 84 -0.51 -19.85 -8.32
CA ARG A 84 0.83 -19.25 -8.16
C ARG A 84 1.19 -18.44 -9.40
N PRO A 85 0.71 -17.18 -9.49
CA PRO A 85 0.89 -16.37 -10.68
C PRO A 85 2.38 -16.03 -10.85
N ARG A 86 2.93 -16.30 -12.03
CA ARG A 86 4.34 -16.05 -12.38
C ARG A 86 4.45 -15.53 -13.81
N ASN A 87 5.58 -14.89 -14.10
CA ASN A 87 5.94 -14.53 -15.47
C ASN A 87 6.26 -15.80 -16.28
N LYS A 88 6.01 -15.75 -17.59
CA LYS A 88 6.30 -16.86 -18.49
C LYS A 88 7.79 -17.22 -18.44
N GLY A 89 8.09 -18.53 -18.39
CA GLY A 89 9.45 -19.07 -18.35
C GLY A 89 10.04 -19.20 -16.94
N TYR A 90 9.40 -18.63 -15.93
CA TYR A 90 9.77 -18.86 -14.52
C TYR A 90 9.59 -20.34 -14.18
N MET A 91 10.55 -20.95 -13.49
CA MET A 91 10.46 -22.38 -13.15
C MET A 91 9.24 -22.66 -12.26
N THR A 92 8.64 -23.83 -12.45
CA THR A 92 7.50 -24.26 -11.63
C THR A 92 7.94 -24.53 -10.18
N PRO A 93 7.00 -24.58 -9.23
CA PRO A 93 7.33 -24.97 -7.85
C PRO A 93 8.03 -26.34 -7.75
N GLU A 94 7.61 -27.31 -8.57
CA GLU A 94 8.18 -28.66 -8.62
C GLU A 94 9.62 -28.64 -9.13
N GLU A 95 9.89 -27.87 -10.19
CA GLU A 95 11.23 -27.65 -10.72
C GLU A 95 12.13 -26.99 -9.67
N TYR A 96 11.62 -26.01 -8.92
CA TYR A 96 12.38 -25.35 -7.86
C TYR A 96 12.68 -26.27 -6.67
N LEU A 97 11.70 -27.04 -6.22
CA LEU A 97 11.92 -28.02 -5.16
C LEU A 97 12.96 -29.05 -5.57
N THR A 98 12.96 -29.47 -6.84
CA THR A 98 13.94 -30.41 -7.40
C THR A 98 15.32 -29.76 -7.52
N HIS A 99 15.41 -28.50 -7.97
CA HIS A 99 16.65 -27.71 -8.01
C HIS A 99 17.28 -27.58 -6.61
N CYS A 100 16.45 -27.35 -5.59
CA CYS A 100 16.91 -27.27 -4.20
C CYS A 100 17.09 -28.64 -3.54
N GLU A 101 16.73 -29.72 -4.26
CA GLU A 101 16.75 -31.10 -3.78
C GLU A 101 16.06 -31.28 -2.40
N ALA A 102 14.88 -30.70 -2.22
CA ALA A 102 14.22 -30.59 -0.92
C ALA A 102 14.02 -31.94 -0.20
N ASP A 103 14.48 -32.01 1.06
CA ASP A 103 14.26 -33.12 1.99
C ASP A 103 13.16 -32.83 3.02
N VAL A 104 12.98 -31.54 3.32
CA VAL A 104 11.97 -30.99 4.23
C VAL A 104 11.27 -29.81 3.54
N ILE A 105 9.94 -29.78 3.60
CA ILE A 105 9.14 -28.68 3.04
C ILE A 105 8.30 -28.06 4.16
N PHE A 106 8.48 -26.77 4.39
CA PHE A 106 7.60 -25.96 5.23
C PHE A 106 6.56 -25.28 4.35
N ALA A 107 5.28 -25.60 4.53
CA ALA A 107 4.19 -25.07 3.71
C ALA A 107 3.27 -24.14 4.52
N MET A 108 3.20 -22.87 4.10
CA MET A 108 2.44 -21.82 4.78
C MET A 108 1.41 -21.20 3.82
N PHE A 109 0.20 -21.77 3.77
CA PHE A 109 -0.89 -21.35 2.88
C PHE A 109 -2.18 -21.11 3.68
N GLY A 110 -3.22 -20.59 3.02
CA GLY A 110 -4.58 -20.48 3.59
C GLY A 110 -5.03 -19.05 3.88
N TYR A 111 -4.13 -18.06 3.92
CA TYR A 111 -4.53 -16.66 4.16
C TYR A 111 -5.43 -16.14 3.02
N ASN A 112 -4.93 -16.14 1.78
CA ASN A 112 -5.69 -15.64 0.63
C ASN A 112 -6.90 -16.53 0.30
N GLU A 113 -6.76 -17.84 0.46
CA GLU A 113 -7.86 -18.78 0.24
C GLU A 113 -9.00 -18.54 1.25
N SER A 114 -8.69 -18.10 2.47
CA SER A 114 -9.70 -17.89 3.52
C SER A 114 -10.80 -16.90 3.15
N PHE A 115 -10.54 -15.95 2.25
CA PHE A 115 -11.53 -14.99 1.77
C PHE A 115 -12.68 -15.62 0.96
N ALA A 116 -12.51 -16.85 0.47
CA ALA A 116 -13.62 -17.61 -0.13
C ALA A 116 -14.64 -18.12 0.92
N GLY A 117 -14.35 -17.94 2.22
CA GLY A 117 -15.19 -18.38 3.32
C GLY A 117 -15.38 -19.89 3.34
N GLU A 118 -16.49 -20.35 3.92
CA GLU A 118 -16.84 -21.77 4.00
C GLU A 118 -16.94 -22.43 2.62
N GLY A 119 -17.44 -21.70 1.61
CA GLY A 119 -17.62 -22.22 0.25
C GLY A 119 -16.32 -22.60 -0.46
N GLY A 120 -15.16 -22.13 0.01
CA GLY A 120 -13.85 -22.48 -0.54
C GLY A 120 -13.18 -23.72 0.08
N LEU A 121 -13.65 -24.20 1.24
CA LEU A 121 -12.96 -25.21 2.05
C LEU A 121 -12.70 -26.52 1.30
N ASP A 122 -13.72 -27.05 0.61
CA ASP A 122 -13.60 -28.31 -0.14
C ASP A 122 -12.54 -28.22 -1.25
N SER A 123 -12.51 -27.10 -1.96
CA SER A 123 -11.53 -26.87 -3.03
C SER A 123 -10.12 -26.73 -2.47
N PHE A 124 -9.96 -25.99 -1.37
CA PHE A 124 -8.69 -25.78 -0.71
C PHE A 124 -8.12 -27.09 -0.15
N SER A 125 -8.91 -27.86 0.61
CA SER A 125 -8.50 -29.15 1.17
C SER A 125 -8.11 -30.15 0.09
N ARG A 126 -8.84 -30.18 -1.03
CA ARG A 126 -8.49 -31.03 -2.19
C ARG A 126 -7.14 -30.63 -2.78
N SER A 127 -6.95 -29.35 -3.09
CA SER A 127 -5.69 -28.88 -3.66
C SER A 127 -4.50 -29.07 -2.71
N LEU A 128 -4.71 -28.92 -1.40
CA LEU A 128 -3.66 -29.16 -0.40
C LEU A 128 -3.28 -30.63 -0.32
N ASN A 129 -4.26 -31.53 -0.36
CA ASN A 129 -4.04 -32.97 -0.45
C ASN A 129 -3.25 -33.36 -1.72
N GLU A 130 -3.66 -32.84 -2.88
CA GLU A 130 -3.01 -33.08 -4.17
C GLU A 130 -1.57 -32.57 -4.20
N MET A 131 -1.32 -31.38 -3.63
CA MET A 131 0.04 -30.81 -3.53
C MET A 131 0.96 -31.71 -2.69
N ILE A 132 0.48 -32.19 -1.54
CA ILE A 132 1.26 -33.08 -0.67
C ILE A 132 1.62 -34.38 -1.38
N ASP A 133 0.67 -35.00 -2.05
CA ASP A 133 0.89 -36.23 -2.80
C ASP A 133 1.89 -36.02 -3.94
N SER A 134 1.69 -34.94 -4.73
CA SER A 134 2.57 -34.59 -5.84
C SER A 134 4.01 -34.37 -5.38
N TYR A 135 4.25 -33.64 -4.29
CA TYR A 135 5.61 -33.40 -3.80
C TYR A 135 6.27 -34.65 -3.20
N ARG A 136 5.48 -35.55 -2.61
CA ARG A 136 5.97 -36.85 -2.13
C ARG A 136 6.34 -37.80 -3.27
N GLU A 137 5.54 -37.80 -4.33
CA GLU A 137 5.80 -38.57 -5.54
C GLU A 137 7.02 -38.03 -6.29
N LEU A 138 7.14 -36.71 -6.39
CA LEU A 138 8.24 -36.00 -7.04
C LEU A 138 9.60 -36.41 -6.48
N LYS A 139 9.70 -36.62 -5.14
CA LYS A 139 10.94 -36.90 -4.41
C LYS A 139 12.05 -35.95 -4.86
N PRO A 140 11.98 -34.65 -4.48
CA PRO A 140 12.81 -33.63 -5.09
C PRO A 140 14.33 -33.88 -4.97
N ASN A 141 14.76 -34.60 -3.93
CA ASN A 141 16.14 -35.06 -3.74
C ASN A 141 16.56 -36.28 -4.59
N GLY A 142 15.67 -36.78 -5.46
CA GLY A 142 15.85 -37.98 -6.29
C GLY A 142 15.81 -39.32 -5.55
N LYS A 143 15.59 -39.34 -4.23
CA LYS A 143 15.78 -40.55 -3.39
C LYS A 143 14.57 -40.87 -2.52
N THR A 144 14.10 -39.92 -1.73
CA THR A 144 13.06 -40.12 -0.71
C THR A 144 11.96 -39.08 -0.82
N ALA A 145 10.75 -39.42 -0.38
CA ALA A 145 9.69 -38.44 -0.25
C ALA A 145 10.08 -37.38 0.81
N PRO A 146 9.85 -36.08 0.56
CA PRO A 146 10.13 -35.03 1.53
C PRO A 146 9.24 -35.16 2.77
N ARG A 147 9.78 -34.76 3.93
CA ARG A 147 9.00 -34.54 5.15
C ARG A 147 8.32 -33.19 5.02
N ILE A 148 6.98 -33.17 5.11
CA ILE A 148 6.20 -31.94 4.94
C ILE A 148 5.66 -31.52 6.31
N VAL A 149 5.89 -30.26 6.65
CA VAL A 149 5.30 -29.58 7.81
C VAL A 149 4.33 -28.51 7.30
N LEU A 150 3.06 -28.64 7.68
CA LEU A 150 2.02 -27.68 7.38
C LEU A 150 1.92 -26.66 8.51
N PHE A 151 1.87 -25.39 8.16
CA PHE A 151 1.66 -24.29 9.10
C PHE A 151 0.32 -23.64 8.78
N SER A 152 -0.51 -23.41 9.79
CA SER A 152 -1.70 -22.57 9.60
C SER A 152 -1.29 -21.11 9.33
N PRO A 153 -2.18 -20.29 8.74
CA PRO A 153 -2.00 -18.84 8.75
C PRO A 153 -1.90 -18.31 10.19
N ILE A 154 -1.24 -17.17 10.38
CA ILE A 154 -1.37 -16.42 11.63
C ILE A 154 -2.78 -15.83 11.75
N ALA A 155 -3.18 -15.51 12.98
CA ALA A 155 -4.35 -14.68 13.21
C ALA A 155 -4.10 -13.23 12.80
N HIS A 156 -5.17 -12.54 12.46
CA HIS A 156 -5.22 -11.10 12.29
C HIS A 156 -5.19 -10.44 13.67
N GLU A 157 -4.14 -9.65 13.95
CA GLU A 157 -4.02 -8.82 15.15
C GLU A 157 -4.97 -7.61 15.07
N ASN A 158 -5.78 -7.39 16.11
CA ASN A 158 -6.60 -6.17 16.18
C ASN A 158 -5.77 -5.00 16.70
N LEU A 159 -5.37 -4.11 15.80
CA LEU A 159 -4.56 -2.93 16.11
C LEU A 159 -5.35 -1.79 16.79
N ASN A 160 -6.69 -1.84 16.78
CA ASN A 160 -7.57 -0.79 17.31
C ASN A 160 -7.27 0.61 16.74
N ASP A 161 -6.77 0.68 15.51
CA ASP A 161 -6.56 1.90 14.76
C ASP A 161 -7.65 2.02 13.67
N ARG A 162 -8.24 3.20 13.53
CA ARG A 162 -9.26 3.52 12.50
C ARG A 162 -8.78 3.24 11.07
N ASN A 163 -7.47 3.20 10.86
CA ASN A 163 -6.86 3.01 9.55
C ASN A 163 -6.84 1.55 9.12
N PHE A 164 -7.01 0.60 10.04
CA PHE A 164 -6.96 -0.84 9.76
C PHE A 164 -8.31 -1.51 10.02
N PRO A 165 -8.64 -2.59 9.29
CA PRO A 165 -9.82 -3.38 9.60
C PRO A 165 -9.63 -4.14 10.93
N ASP A 166 -10.72 -4.44 11.62
CA ASP A 166 -10.65 -5.33 12.79
C ASP A 166 -10.49 -6.80 12.37
N GLY A 167 -9.91 -7.59 13.26
CA GLY A 167 -9.62 -8.99 13.00
C GLY A 167 -10.80 -9.94 13.12
N ASN A 168 -12.00 -9.53 13.55
CA ASN A 168 -13.05 -10.47 13.98
C ASN A 168 -13.53 -11.36 12.83
N GLU A 169 -13.97 -10.76 11.72
CA GLU A 169 -14.44 -11.53 10.57
C GLU A 169 -13.32 -12.32 9.90
N ASN A 170 -12.12 -11.73 9.83
CA ASN A 170 -10.98 -12.41 9.21
C ASN A 170 -10.54 -13.62 10.04
N ASN A 171 -10.46 -13.48 11.36
CA ASN A 171 -10.11 -14.57 12.26
C ASN A 171 -11.13 -15.70 12.26
N ALA A 172 -12.42 -15.40 12.08
CA ALA A 172 -13.43 -16.44 11.88
C ALA A 172 -13.15 -17.29 10.62
N ARG A 173 -12.79 -16.64 9.50
CA ARG A 173 -12.40 -17.33 8.27
C ARG A 173 -11.09 -18.11 8.43
N LEU A 174 -10.06 -17.48 9.01
CA LEU A 174 -8.74 -18.09 9.22
C LEU A 174 -8.81 -19.34 10.13
N ALA A 175 -9.70 -19.34 11.14
CA ALA A 175 -9.92 -20.50 12.00
C ALA A 175 -10.50 -21.71 11.24
N LEU A 176 -11.41 -21.48 10.27
CA LEU A 176 -11.95 -22.54 9.41
C LEU A 176 -10.84 -23.17 8.56
N TYR A 177 -9.99 -22.36 7.93
CA TYR A 177 -8.90 -22.85 7.08
C TYR A 177 -7.79 -23.49 7.91
N THR A 178 -7.51 -22.99 9.12
CA THR A 178 -6.63 -23.65 10.09
C THR A 178 -7.11 -25.06 10.42
N SER A 179 -8.42 -25.23 10.64
CA SER A 179 -9.02 -26.54 10.93
C SER A 179 -8.91 -27.48 9.73
N ALA A 180 -9.14 -26.98 8.51
CA ALA A 180 -8.97 -27.75 7.29
C ALA A 180 -7.52 -28.20 7.07
N ILE A 181 -6.53 -27.32 7.28
CA ILE A 181 -5.10 -27.67 7.18
C ILE A 181 -4.75 -28.77 8.19
N ARG A 182 -5.23 -28.64 9.44
CA ARG A 182 -5.02 -29.65 10.48
C ARG A 182 -5.62 -31.00 10.07
N GLN A 183 -6.83 -31.02 9.51
CA GLN A 183 -7.47 -32.24 9.04
C GLN A 183 -6.66 -32.90 7.91
N VAL A 184 -6.24 -32.11 6.91
CA VAL A 184 -5.38 -32.61 5.83
C VAL A 184 -4.05 -33.15 6.37
N ALA A 185 -3.46 -32.51 7.39
CA ALA A 185 -2.24 -32.99 8.03
C ALA A 185 -2.43 -34.39 8.65
N VAL A 186 -3.56 -34.61 9.34
CA VAL A 186 -3.93 -35.92 9.91
C VAL A 186 -4.10 -36.95 8.79
N GLU A 187 -4.89 -36.63 7.77
CA GLU A 187 -5.18 -37.51 6.63
C GLU A 187 -3.91 -37.92 5.87
N LYS A 188 -2.96 -36.99 5.72
CA LYS A 188 -1.69 -37.21 5.01
C LYS A 188 -0.55 -37.64 5.92
N ASN A 189 -0.76 -37.82 7.22
CA ASN A 189 0.31 -38.07 8.18
C ASN A 189 1.48 -37.08 7.99
N ALA A 190 1.15 -35.80 7.90
CA ALA A 190 2.09 -34.69 7.84
C ALA A 190 2.13 -33.96 9.19
N SER A 191 3.26 -33.35 9.54
CA SER A 191 3.36 -32.55 10.76
C SER A 191 2.55 -31.27 10.61
N PHE A 192 1.97 -30.77 11.71
CA PHE A 192 1.17 -29.55 11.72
C PHE A 192 1.55 -28.62 12.87
N VAL A 193 1.78 -27.35 12.57
CA VAL A 193 2.06 -26.30 13.56
C VAL A 193 0.96 -25.24 13.48
N ASP A 194 0.30 -24.98 14.60
CA ASP A 194 -0.82 -24.04 14.69
C ASP A 194 -0.36 -22.61 14.98
N LEU A 195 -0.05 -21.86 13.92
CA LEU A 195 0.35 -20.46 14.03
C LEU A 195 -0.83 -19.53 14.34
N PHE A 196 -2.06 -19.91 13.97
CA PHE A 196 -3.26 -19.14 14.27
C PHE A 196 -3.44 -19.00 15.78
N ALA A 197 -3.51 -20.13 16.51
CA ALA A 197 -3.66 -20.11 17.96
C ALA A 197 -2.43 -19.49 18.66
N ALA A 198 -1.23 -19.78 18.18
CA ALA A 198 0.00 -19.24 18.74
C ALA A 198 0.07 -17.71 18.63
N SER A 199 -0.22 -17.17 17.45
CA SER A 199 -0.22 -15.71 17.23
C SER A 199 -1.31 -15.02 18.04
N GLN A 200 -2.50 -15.60 18.21
CA GLN A 200 -3.52 -15.05 19.13
C GLN A 200 -2.99 -14.92 20.57
N ALA A 201 -2.30 -15.95 21.07
CA ALA A 201 -1.71 -15.91 22.40
C ALA A 201 -0.59 -14.85 22.49
N LEU A 202 0.23 -14.71 21.45
CA LEU A 202 1.28 -13.69 21.38
C LEU A 202 0.69 -12.27 21.40
N TYR A 203 -0.35 -12.00 20.60
CA TYR A 203 -1.01 -10.69 20.56
C TYR A 203 -1.67 -10.34 21.91
N GLN A 204 -2.27 -11.32 22.60
CA GLN A 204 -2.85 -11.11 23.93
C GLN A 204 -1.79 -10.83 25.01
N ALA A 205 -0.59 -11.40 24.86
CA ALA A 205 0.50 -11.24 25.82
C ALA A 205 1.33 -9.98 25.57
N SER A 206 1.33 -9.45 24.34
CA SER A 206 2.11 -8.27 23.96
C SER A 206 1.42 -6.97 24.36
N ILE A 207 2.23 -5.96 24.70
CA ILE A 207 1.76 -4.58 24.95
C ILE A 207 1.83 -3.78 23.65
N SER A 208 2.84 -4.05 22.83
CA SER A 208 3.06 -3.39 21.55
C SER A 208 2.56 -4.26 20.40
N PRO A 209 2.04 -3.67 19.31
CA PRO A 209 1.68 -4.41 18.12
C PRO A 209 2.82 -5.31 17.62
N LEU A 210 2.48 -6.52 17.19
CA LEU A 210 3.43 -7.46 16.57
C LEU A 210 3.30 -7.50 15.04
N THR A 211 2.32 -6.79 14.50
CA THR A 211 2.08 -6.63 13.06
C THR A 211 2.12 -5.16 12.66
N LEU A 212 2.41 -4.92 11.38
CA LEU A 212 2.42 -3.60 10.75
C LEU A 212 1.00 -3.11 10.40
N ASN A 213 0.13 -4.04 10.02
CA ASN A 213 -1.20 -3.75 9.46
C ASN A 213 -2.25 -4.83 9.83
N GLY A 214 -1.99 -5.59 10.89
CA GLY A 214 -2.83 -6.70 11.34
C GLY A 214 -2.44 -8.06 10.79
N ILE A 215 -1.79 -8.14 9.61
CA ILE A 215 -1.52 -9.40 8.90
C ILE A 215 -0.04 -9.63 8.55
N HIS A 216 0.77 -8.57 8.49
CA HIS A 216 2.21 -8.67 8.23
C HIS A 216 2.96 -8.42 9.52
N LEU A 217 3.75 -9.39 9.98
CA LEU A 217 4.55 -9.24 11.20
C LEU A 217 5.62 -8.16 11.05
N ASN A 218 5.85 -7.41 12.12
CA ASN A 218 7.06 -6.59 12.29
C ASN A 218 8.23 -7.48 12.75
N ASP A 219 9.42 -6.91 12.99
CA ASP A 219 10.59 -7.71 13.35
C ASP A 219 10.39 -8.50 14.66
N GLU A 220 9.82 -7.88 15.69
CA GLU A 220 9.53 -8.54 16.97
C GLU A 220 8.48 -9.65 16.82
N GLY A 221 7.44 -9.42 16.02
CA GLY A 221 6.45 -10.43 15.67
C GLY A 221 7.08 -11.63 14.95
N ASN A 222 7.98 -11.38 13.99
CA ASN A 222 8.73 -12.43 13.31
C ASN A 222 9.63 -13.20 14.28
N ARG A 223 10.29 -12.50 15.21
CA ARG A 223 11.16 -13.09 16.22
C ARG A 223 10.38 -14.04 17.14
N LEU A 224 9.25 -13.57 17.67
CA LEU A 224 8.40 -14.36 18.59
C LEU A 224 7.74 -15.54 17.88
N LEU A 225 7.24 -15.35 16.65
CA LEU A 225 6.67 -16.45 15.87
C LEU A 225 7.75 -17.47 15.46
N GLY A 226 8.93 -17.01 15.03
CA GLY A 226 10.07 -17.86 14.73
C GLY A 226 10.51 -18.69 15.94
N GLN A 227 10.53 -18.07 17.13
CA GLN A 227 10.79 -18.74 18.40
C GLN A 227 9.75 -19.83 18.70
N PHE A 228 8.46 -19.53 18.53
CA PHE A 228 7.39 -20.51 18.72
C PHE A 228 7.55 -21.70 17.76
N ILE A 229 7.79 -21.44 16.47
CA ILE A 229 7.99 -22.49 15.47
C ILE A 229 9.22 -23.34 15.82
N ALA A 230 10.38 -22.73 16.03
CA ALA A 230 11.61 -23.45 16.34
C ALA A 230 11.45 -24.30 17.62
N SER A 231 10.82 -23.74 18.66
CA SER A 231 10.56 -24.45 19.91
C SER A 231 9.65 -25.67 19.70
N THR A 232 8.61 -25.51 18.88
CA THR A 232 7.67 -26.60 18.55
C THR A 232 8.36 -27.71 17.77
N LEU A 233 9.16 -27.36 16.76
CA LEU A 233 9.83 -28.32 15.90
C LEU A 233 10.95 -29.11 16.61
N LEU A 234 11.69 -28.44 17.49
CA LEU A 234 12.89 -29.00 18.13
C LEU A 234 12.64 -29.47 19.57
N ASN A 235 11.49 -29.15 20.15
CA ASN A 235 11.18 -29.36 21.56
C ASN A 235 12.25 -28.73 22.49
N GLU A 236 12.67 -27.52 22.15
CA GLU A 236 13.69 -26.74 22.85
C GLU A 236 13.23 -25.31 23.11
N SER A 237 13.90 -24.62 24.03
CA SER A 237 13.65 -23.20 24.28
C SER A 237 14.77 -22.33 23.71
N PHE A 238 14.41 -21.13 23.27
CA PHE A 238 15.33 -20.18 22.65
C PHE A 238 15.38 -18.86 23.43
N SER A 239 16.51 -18.18 23.33
CA SER A 239 16.70 -16.81 23.82
C SER A 239 17.57 -16.06 22.83
N VAL A 240 17.36 -14.76 22.68
CA VAL A 240 18.21 -13.90 21.85
C VAL A 240 19.53 -13.68 22.58
N THR A 241 20.63 -14.08 21.96
CA THR A 241 22.00 -13.87 22.44
C THR A 241 22.83 -13.17 21.35
N SER A 242 24.01 -12.66 21.70
CA SER A 242 24.96 -12.10 20.74
C SER A 242 25.35 -13.09 19.64
N GLU A 243 25.49 -14.36 20.01
CA GLU A 243 25.88 -15.44 19.08
C GLU A 243 24.73 -15.74 18.10
N LEU A 244 23.48 -15.75 18.59
CA LEU A 244 22.32 -15.90 17.71
C LEU A 244 22.18 -14.73 16.75
N GLU A 245 22.47 -13.50 17.19
CA GLU A 245 22.46 -12.33 16.32
C GLU A 245 23.57 -12.38 15.26
N GLN A 246 24.79 -12.78 15.63
CA GLN A 246 25.87 -12.99 14.65
C GLN A 246 25.50 -14.06 13.61
N LEU A 247 24.91 -15.17 14.05
CA LEU A 247 24.39 -16.20 13.17
C LEU A 247 23.28 -15.66 12.25
N ARG A 248 22.39 -14.81 12.78
CA ARG A 248 21.33 -14.16 12.01
C ARG A 248 21.88 -13.26 10.91
N GLN A 249 22.93 -12.49 11.18
CA GLN A 249 23.58 -11.68 10.15
C GLN A 249 24.17 -12.55 9.02
N ALA A 250 24.76 -13.71 9.34
CA ALA A 250 25.22 -14.66 8.31
C ALA A 250 24.05 -15.26 7.50
N VAL A 251 22.93 -15.57 8.16
CA VAL A 251 21.69 -16.02 7.49
C VAL A 251 21.11 -14.94 6.56
N LEU A 252 21.11 -13.68 6.99
CA LEU A 252 20.61 -12.56 6.17
C LEU A 252 21.48 -12.32 4.93
N ASP A 253 22.80 -12.40 5.05
CA ASP A 253 23.73 -12.34 3.91
C ASP A 253 23.46 -13.48 2.91
N LYS A 254 23.32 -14.72 3.40
CA LYS A 254 22.93 -15.87 2.57
C LYS A 254 21.57 -15.65 1.90
N ASN A 255 20.58 -15.14 2.63
CA ASN A 255 19.24 -14.87 2.12
C ASN A 255 19.26 -13.81 1.01
N LEU A 256 20.09 -12.77 1.11
CA LEU A 256 20.22 -11.75 0.06
C LEU A 256 20.64 -12.38 -1.28
N HIS A 257 21.61 -13.29 -1.27
CA HIS A 257 22.10 -13.97 -2.47
C HIS A 257 21.07 -14.96 -3.03
N TRP A 258 20.46 -15.76 -2.15
CA TRP A 258 19.39 -16.67 -2.54
C TRP A 258 18.18 -15.92 -3.13
N PHE A 259 17.80 -14.81 -2.50
CA PHE A 259 16.66 -14.01 -2.94
C PHE A 259 16.90 -13.44 -4.34
N ASN A 260 18.10 -12.93 -4.63
CA ASN A 260 18.42 -12.44 -5.98
C ASN A 260 18.56 -13.56 -7.03
N ARG A 261 18.78 -14.81 -6.61
CA ARG A 261 18.65 -15.98 -7.49
C ARG A 261 17.20 -16.40 -7.71
N TYR A 262 16.39 -16.40 -6.66
CA TYR A 262 15.00 -16.87 -6.73
C TYR A 262 14.12 -15.81 -7.39
N ARG A 263 14.22 -14.57 -6.93
CA ARG A 263 13.48 -13.38 -7.37
C ARG A 263 14.33 -12.46 -8.25
N ALA A 264 15.12 -13.02 -9.16
CA ALA A 264 15.98 -12.22 -10.04
C ALA A 264 15.19 -11.11 -10.74
N THR A 265 15.73 -9.90 -10.70
CA THR A 265 15.22 -8.75 -11.46
C THR A 265 15.53 -8.94 -12.95
N ASP A 266 14.73 -8.30 -13.80
CA ASP A 266 14.75 -8.50 -15.27
C ASP A 266 14.46 -9.96 -15.70
N GLY A 267 13.57 -10.65 -14.97
CA GLY A 267 13.19 -12.03 -15.27
C GLY A 267 12.73 -12.31 -16.71
N ASN A 268 12.21 -11.32 -17.44
CA ASN A 268 11.85 -11.45 -18.85
C ASN A 268 13.09 -11.65 -19.76
N ASP A 269 14.22 -11.06 -19.37
CA ASP A 269 15.52 -11.22 -20.01
C ASP A 269 16.27 -12.46 -19.49
N VAL A 270 15.99 -12.92 -18.27
CA VAL A 270 16.57 -14.18 -17.75
C VAL A 270 15.90 -15.42 -18.36
N TRP A 271 14.57 -15.51 -18.26
CA TRP A 271 13.80 -16.70 -18.66
C TRP A 271 12.57 -16.40 -19.53
N GLY A 272 12.16 -15.14 -19.66
CA GLY A 272 11.00 -14.76 -20.46
C GLY A 272 11.29 -14.63 -21.96
N GLY A 273 10.45 -13.85 -22.65
CA GLY A 273 10.52 -13.73 -24.11
C GLY A 273 11.79 -13.05 -24.61
N ARG A 274 12.31 -12.07 -23.85
CA ARG A 274 13.53 -11.35 -24.23
C ARG A 274 14.82 -12.15 -23.99
N SER A 275 14.76 -13.20 -23.17
CA SER A 275 15.89 -14.10 -22.97
C SER A 275 16.41 -14.73 -24.27
N HIS A 276 15.55 -14.88 -25.28
CA HIS A 276 15.88 -15.49 -26.56
C HIS A 276 16.32 -14.50 -27.65
N LEU A 277 16.41 -13.19 -27.34
CA LEU A 277 16.94 -12.20 -28.27
C LEU A 277 18.40 -12.53 -28.59
N LYS A 278 18.73 -12.49 -29.89
CA LYS A 278 20.07 -12.81 -30.41
C LYS A 278 20.79 -11.54 -30.80
N PHE A 279 22.03 -11.42 -30.34
CA PHE A 279 22.90 -10.28 -30.61
C PHE A 279 24.08 -10.71 -31.50
N VAL A 280 25.29 -10.27 -31.19
CA VAL A 280 26.50 -10.62 -31.95
C VAL A 280 26.76 -12.12 -31.87
N GLN A 281 27.10 -12.74 -33.01
CA GLN A 281 27.42 -14.18 -33.11
C GLN A 281 26.31 -15.12 -32.61
N GLY A 282 25.08 -14.64 -32.48
CA GLY A 282 23.95 -15.42 -31.99
C GLY A 282 23.87 -15.56 -30.47
N GLN A 283 24.76 -14.89 -29.71
CA GLN A 283 24.72 -14.87 -28.25
C GLN A 283 23.39 -14.31 -27.74
N THR A 284 22.84 -14.88 -26.67
CA THR A 284 21.54 -14.48 -26.10
C THR A 284 21.63 -13.99 -24.66
N ASN A 285 20.60 -13.25 -24.20
CA ASN A 285 20.46 -12.91 -22.78
C ASN A 285 20.35 -14.17 -21.92
N ARG A 286 19.66 -15.22 -22.38
CA ARG A 286 19.50 -16.48 -21.65
C ARG A 286 20.83 -17.14 -21.31
N GLU A 287 21.76 -17.20 -22.26
CA GLU A 287 23.08 -17.79 -22.05
C GLU A 287 23.86 -17.08 -20.94
N VAL A 288 23.80 -15.75 -20.92
CA VAL A 288 24.52 -14.92 -19.94
C VAL A 288 23.82 -14.96 -18.58
N LEU A 289 22.51 -14.70 -18.55
CA LEU A 289 21.78 -14.46 -17.30
C LEU A 289 21.38 -15.76 -16.59
N MET A 290 21.19 -16.88 -17.29
CA MET A 290 21.05 -18.18 -16.60
C MET A 290 22.38 -18.63 -15.97
N HIS A 291 23.52 -18.27 -16.56
CA HIS A 291 24.82 -18.51 -15.95
C HIS A 291 25.00 -17.71 -14.65
N GLU A 292 24.49 -16.47 -14.59
CA GLU A 292 24.45 -15.69 -13.33
C GLU A 292 23.63 -16.38 -12.23
N LEU A 293 22.53 -17.06 -12.56
CA LEU A 293 21.78 -17.81 -11.55
C LEU A 293 22.61 -18.96 -10.95
N ILE A 294 23.41 -19.64 -11.77
CA ILE A 294 24.36 -20.67 -11.31
C ILE A 294 25.43 -20.05 -10.41
N MET A 295 25.93 -18.87 -10.76
CA MET A 295 26.88 -18.14 -9.92
C MET A 295 26.26 -17.85 -8.54
N PHE A 296 25.02 -17.34 -8.50
CA PHE A 296 24.33 -17.09 -7.23
C PHE A 296 24.03 -18.37 -6.43
N ASP A 297 23.75 -19.51 -7.08
CA ASP A 297 23.61 -20.79 -6.38
C ASP A 297 24.90 -21.13 -5.61
N ILE A 298 26.08 -20.95 -6.23
CA ILE A 298 27.39 -21.21 -5.60
C ILE A 298 27.68 -20.18 -4.52
N MET A 299 27.45 -18.89 -4.76
CA MET A 299 27.62 -17.84 -3.76
C MET A 299 26.75 -18.11 -2.52
N THR A 300 25.49 -18.52 -2.72
CA THR A 300 24.59 -18.91 -1.63
C THR A 300 25.17 -20.09 -0.83
N ALA A 301 25.65 -21.13 -1.52
CA ALA A 301 26.24 -22.30 -0.88
C ALA A 301 27.51 -21.96 -0.07
N ASN A 302 28.36 -21.04 -0.55
CA ASN A 302 29.54 -20.58 0.18
C ASN A 302 29.18 -19.89 1.50
N ARG A 303 28.00 -19.25 1.57
CA ARG A 303 27.50 -18.61 2.79
C ARG A 303 26.86 -19.60 3.76
N ASP A 304 26.29 -20.71 3.26
CA ASP A 304 25.90 -21.84 4.11
C ASP A 304 27.14 -22.41 4.86
N LEU A 305 28.32 -22.48 4.22
CA LEU A 305 29.56 -22.89 4.89
C LEU A 305 29.90 -21.99 6.08
N ARG A 306 29.78 -20.66 5.92
CA ARG A 306 30.03 -19.72 7.02
C ARG A 306 29.09 -19.96 8.18
N ILE A 307 27.80 -20.15 7.91
CA ILE A 307 26.79 -20.50 8.91
C ILE A 307 27.21 -21.75 9.69
N TRP A 308 27.64 -22.82 9.01
CA TRP A 308 28.06 -24.06 9.68
C TRP A 308 29.32 -23.86 10.52
N THR A 309 30.32 -23.14 10.01
CA THR A 309 31.54 -22.87 10.80
C THR A 309 31.26 -22.03 12.04
N LEU A 310 30.31 -21.08 11.98
CA LEU A 310 29.90 -20.28 13.14
C LEU A 310 29.34 -21.16 14.26
N LEU A 311 28.58 -22.20 13.90
CA LEU A 311 28.06 -23.18 14.87
C LEU A 311 29.18 -23.99 15.54
N GLU A 312 30.31 -24.17 14.86
CA GLU A 312 31.53 -24.80 15.39
C GLU A 312 32.44 -23.80 16.15
N GLY A 313 31.99 -22.57 16.36
CA GLY A 313 32.74 -21.51 17.04
C GLY A 313 33.81 -20.82 16.19
N ARG A 314 33.70 -20.87 14.86
CA ARG A 314 34.64 -20.23 13.90
C ARG A 314 33.90 -19.32 12.91
N ASP A 315 34.26 -18.05 12.82
CA ASP A 315 33.72 -17.15 11.78
C ASP A 315 34.67 -17.15 10.58
N MET A 316 34.35 -17.93 9.54
CA MET A 316 35.13 -17.91 8.30
C MET A 316 34.77 -16.70 7.43
N VAL A 317 35.78 -16.16 6.74
CA VAL A 317 35.55 -15.24 5.64
C VAL A 317 34.99 -16.04 4.46
N VAL A 318 33.90 -15.56 3.86
CA VAL A 318 33.31 -16.16 2.65
C VAL A 318 34.33 -16.08 1.51
N ASP A 319 34.57 -17.19 0.83
CA ASP A 319 35.43 -17.28 -0.34
C ASP A 319 34.59 -17.66 -1.56
N ASP A 320 34.44 -16.72 -2.49
CA ASP A 320 33.71 -16.89 -3.76
C ASP A 320 34.67 -17.22 -4.93
N SER A 321 35.92 -17.61 -4.68
CA SER A 321 36.89 -17.97 -5.73
C SER A 321 36.51 -19.22 -6.54
N ASN A 322 35.59 -20.05 -6.02
CA ASN A 322 35.03 -21.21 -6.73
C ASN A 322 33.87 -20.86 -7.67
N VAL A 323 33.38 -19.62 -7.66
CA VAL A 323 32.30 -19.16 -8.54
C VAL A 323 32.86 -19.05 -9.97
N PRO A 324 32.19 -19.64 -10.98
CA PRO A 324 32.66 -19.55 -12.36
C PRO A 324 32.65 -18.09 -12.83
N PRO A 325 33.60 -17.69 -13.70
CA PRO A 325 33.62 -16.32 -14.22
C PRO A 325 32.35 -16.00 -15.02
N PRO A 326 31.90 -14.73 -15.06
CA PRO A 326 30.79 -14.30 -15.91
C PRO A 326 31.02 -14.64 -17.39
N VAL A 327 29.93 -14.85 -18.12
CA VAL A 327 29.99 -15.01 -19.58
C VAL A 327 30.27 -13.66 -20.22
N GLY A 328 31.41 -13.54 -20.90
CA GLY A 328 31.76 -12.33 -21.63
C GLY A 328 30.77 -12.01 -22.76
N VAL A 329 30.42 -10.74 -22.89
CA VAL A 329 29.49 -10.24 -23.92
C VAL A 329 30.23 -9.44 -24.98
N VAL A 330 29.94 -9.75 -26.25
CA VAL A 330 30.44 -8.97 -27.38
C VAL A 330 29.45 -7.86 -27.68
N SER A 331 29.89 -6.61 -27.57
CA SER A 331 29.03 -5.47 -27.83
C SER A 331 28.60 -5.38 -29.30
N ASN A 332 27.35 -4.98 -29.51
CA ASN A 332 26.79 -4.65 -30.82
C ASN A 332 26.62 -3.13 -31.04
N VAL A 333 27.16 -2.27 -30.16
CA VAL A 333 27.13 -0.82 -30.36
C VAL A 333 27.69 -0.42 -31.72
N GLY A 334 27.11 0.62 -32.33
CA GLY A 334 27.49 1.10 -33.66
C GLY A 334 26.79 0.37 -34.81
N GLY A 335 25.71 -0.36 -34.55
CA GLY A 335 25.01 -1.15 -35.57
C GLY A 335 25.62 -2.55 -35.79
N GLY A 336 26.29 -3.09 -34.77
CA GLY A 336 26.96 -4.40 -34.81
C GLY A 336 26.00 -5.61 -34.87
N SER A 337 24.69 -5.39 -34.80
CA SER A 337 23.66 -6.42 -35.01
C SER A 337 22.40 -5.82 -35.65
N PRO A 338 21.48 -6.65 -36.18
CA PRO A 338 20.20 -6.17 -36.73
C PRO A 338 19.29 -5.46 -35.71
N SER A 339 19.50 -5.68 -34.41
CA SER A 339 18.72 -5.06 -33.33
C SER A 339 19.26 -3.70 -32.88
N SER A 340 20.53 -3.39 -33.20
CA SER A 340 21.20 -2.14 -32.85
C SER A 340 21.04 -1.07 -33.93
N ASN A 341 21.09 0.20 -33.55
CA ASN A 341 21.00 1.33 -34.48
C ASN A 341 21.83 2.52 -34.00
N ALA A 342 22.98 2.74 -34.64
CA ALA A 342 23.92 3.82 -34.31
C ALA A 342 23.30 5.24 -34.28
N LYS A 343 22.18 5.47 -34.99
CA LYS A 343 21.48 6.77 -34.96
C LYS A 343 20.65 6.99 -33.70
N LYS A 344 20.31 5.92 -32.97
CA LYS A 344 19.52 5.93 -31.74
C LYS A 344 20.35 5.65 -30.50
N GLU A 345 21.60 5.25 -30.69
CA GLU A 345 22.59 5.08 -29.65
C GLU A 345 23.30 6.41 -29.36
N GLY A 346 23.87 6.48 -28.16
CA GLY A 346 24.77 7.55 -27.77
C GLY A 346 26.14 7.50 -28.46
N ASP A 347 27.13 8.12 -27.84
CA ASP A 347 28.53 8.13 -28.25
C ASP A 347 29.39 7.38 -27.22
N LEU A 348 30.43 6.70 -27.69
CA LEU A 348 31.42 6.06 -26.82
C LEU A 348 32.28 7.09 -26.08
N HIS A 349 32.39 8.30 -26.63
CA HIS A 349 33.03 9.42 -25.95
C HIS A 349 32.03 10.14 -25.05
N TYR A 350 32.22 9.98 -23.74
CA TYR A 350 31.49 10.73 -22.72
C TYR A 350 32.22 12.06 -22.47
N ILE A 351 31.48 13.16 -22.61
CA ILE A 351 31.93 14.53 -22.28
C ILE A 351 31.65 14.83 -20.80
N SER A 352 32.29 15.83 -20.20
CA SER A 352 32.00 16.23 -18.81
C SER A 352 30.66 16.95 -18.66
N GLY A 353 30.18 17.15 -17.42
CA GLY A 353 28.97 17.94 -17.17
C GLY A 353 29.08 19.40 -17.66
N GLU A 354 30.26 20.01 -17.48
CA GLU A 354 30.57 21.38 -17.96
C GLU A 354 30.62 21.48 -19.49
N GLU A 355 31.04 20.42 -20.18
CA GLU A 355 30.94 20.34 -21.64
C GLU A 355 29.49 20.12 -22.09
N GLY A 356 28.73 19.29 -21.36
CA GLY A 356 27.31 19.05 -21.58
C GLY A 356 26.48 20.34 -21.56
N LEU A 357 26.77 21.27 -20.65
CA LEU A 357 26.12 22.59 -20.62
C LEU A 357 26.23 23.35 -21.95
N LYS A 358 27.36 23.24 -22.65
CA LYS A 358 27.61 23.96 -23.92
C LYS A 358 26.81 23.35 -25.09
N GLU A 359 26.41 22.10 -24.96
CA GLU A 359 25.56 21.40 -25.93
C GLU A 359 24.07 21.68 -25.71
N MET A 360 23.69 22.34 -24.61
CA MET A 360 22.31 22.67 -24.29
C MET A 360 21.83 23.97 -24.94
N LYS A 361 20.55 24.01 -25.29
CA LYS A 361 19.82 25.19 -25.75
C LYS A 361 18.57 25.36 -24.93
N VAL A 362 18.38 26.57 -24.41
CA VAL A 362 17.21 26.99 -23.62
C VAL A 362 16.58 28.25 -24.21
N PRO A 363 15.29 28.53 -23.91
CA PRO A 363 14.63 29.76 -24.34
C PRO A 363 15.32 31.03 -23.83
N GLU A 364 15.05 32.15 -24.48
CA GLU A 364 15.55 33.46 -24.05
C GLU A 364 15.13 33.78 -22.61
N GLY A 365 16.05 34.36 -21.84
CA GLY A 365 15.86 34.68 -20.41
C GLY A 365 16.20 33.54 -19.45
N PHE A 366 16.30 32.29 -19.92
CA PHE A 366 16.73 31.16 -19.11
C PHE A 366 18.25 30.96 -19.14
N GLU A 367 18.75 30.32 -18.08
CA GLU A 367 20.12 29.81 -17.98
C GLU A 367 20.13 28.47 -17.25
N VAL A 368 21.20 27.69 -17.47
CA VAL A 368 21.41 26.38 -16.84
C VAL A 368 22.80 26.36 -16.22
N ASN A 369 22.89 25.81 -15.01
CA ASN A 369 24.15 25.49 -14.36
C ASN A 369 24.20 24.01 -13.96
N LEU A 370 25.41 23.49 -13.76
CA LEU A 370 25.63 22.11 -13.34
C LEU A 370 25.53 22.01 -11.81
N PHE A 371 24.43 21.44 -11.30
CA PHE A 371 24.17 21.33 -9.86
C PHE A 371 25.05 20.27 -9.20
N ALA A 372 25.09 19.07 -9.78
CA ALA A 372 25.87 17.92 -9.30
C ALA A 372 26.25 17.01 -10.47
N ASP A 373 27.41 16.35 -10.40
CA ASP A 373 27.85 15.36 -11.39
C ASP A 373 28.77 14.30 -10.78
N GLU A 374 29.00 13.24 -11.55
CA GLU A 374 29.81 12.08 -11.17
C GLU A 374 31.26 12.44 -10.78
N GLU A 375 31.81 13.51 -11.36
CA GLU A 375 33.19 13.94 -11.09
C GLU A 375 33.34 14.48 -9.67
N ARG A 376 32.32 15.21 -9.19
CA ARG A 376 32.25 15.70 -7.80
C ARG A 376 31.77 14.63 -6.84
N PHE A 377 30.79 13.82 -7.26
CA PHE A 377 30.11 12.83 -6.43
C PHE A 377 30.05 11.47 -7.11
N PRO A 378 31.00 10.56 -6.84
CA PRO A 378 31.00 9.19 -7.37
C PRO A 378 29.74 8.38 -7.01
N GLU A 379 28.95 8.89 -6.06
CA GLU A 379 27.65 8.37 -5.66
C GLU A 379 26.57 8.55 -6.73
N LEU A 380 26.65 9.61 -7.54
CA LEU A 380 25.66 10.03 -8.51
C LEU A 380 25.93 9.38 -9.88
N VAL A 381 25.43 8.15 -10.04
CA VAL A 381 25.51 7.40 -11.30
C VAL A 381 24.12 7.00 -11.74
N ASN A 382 23.81 7.16 -13.03
CA ASN A 382 22.50 6.81 -13.62
C ASN A 382 21.30 7.33 -12.76
N PRO A 383 21.16 8.65 -12.52
CA PRO A 383 20.06 9.20 -11.74
C PRO A 383 18.69 8.88 -12.35
N VAL A 384 17.79 8.30 -11.55
CA VAL A 384 16.51 7.72 -11.98
C VAL A 384 15.33 8.65 -11.73
N GLN A 385 15.19 9.12 -10.49
CA GLN A 385 14.12 9.99 -10.03
C GLN A 385 14.72 11.08 -9.11
N LEU A 386 14.12 12.27 -9.14
CA LEU A 386 14.39 13.40 -8.26
C LEU A 386 13.17 13.65 -7.34
N SER A 387 13.41 14.22 -6.16
CA SER A 387 12.34 14.74 -5.28
C SER A 387 12.94 15.70 -4.24
N VAL A 388 12.13 16.58 -3.66
CA VAL A 388 12.57 17.56 -2.65
C VAL A 388 11.95 17.25 -1.29
N ASP A 389 12.81 17.09 -0.27
CA ASP A 389 12.34 16.78 1.09
C ASP A 389 11.75 17.99 1.82
N THR A 390 11.18 17.77 3.00
CA THR A 390 10.58 18.83 3.83
C THR A 390 11.59 19.85 4.38
N HIS A 391 12.90 19.60 4.22
CA HIS A 391 13.98 20.54 4.52
C HIS A 391 14.40 21.37 3.29
N GLY A 392 13.90 21.05 2.09
CA GLY A 392 14.23 21.75 0.86
C GLY A 392 15.41 21.20 0.08
N ARG A 393 15.94 20.04 0.49
CA ARG A 393 17.10 19.41 -0.15
C ARG A 393 16.66 18.54 -1.30
N LEU A 394 17.43 18.51 -2.38
CA LEU A 394 17.19 17.62 -3.51
C LEU A 394 17.67 16.21 -3.17
N TRP A 395 16.85 15.21 -3.49
CA TRP A 395 17.18 13.80 -3.35
C TRP A 395 17.21 13.12 -4.71
N VAL A 396 18.06 12.09 -4.84
CA VAL A 396 18.24 11.35 -6.09
C VAL A 396 18.25 9.85 -5.82
N ALA A 397 17.45 9.10 -6.58
CA ALA A 397 17.64 7.66 -6.72
C ALA A 397 18.77 7.40 -7.73
N ALA A 398 19.91 6.88 -7.28
CA ALA A 398 21.09 6.62 -8.11
C ALA A 398 21.29 5.11 -8.31
N TRP A 399 21.47 4.69 -9.57
CA TRP A 399 21.43 3.29 -9.97
C TRP A 399 22.72 2.84 -10.67
N LYS A 400 23.80 2.76 -9.89
CA LYS A 400 25.14 2.42 -10.39
C LYS A 400 25.22 1.01 -10.98
N THR A 401 24.49 0.05 -10.44
CA THR A 401 24.48 -1.34 -10.93
C THR A 401 23.46 -1.61 -12.06
N TYR A 402 22.92 -0.55 -12.66
CA TYR A 402 22.00 -0.65 -13.80
C TYR A 402 22.50 -1.62 -14.88
N PRO A 403 21.64 -2.47 -15.46
CA PRO A 403 20.20 -2.61 -15.22
C PRO A 403 19.84 -3.64 -14.14
N LYS A 404 20.83 -4.31 -13.54
CA LYS A 404 20.66 -5.21 -12.40
C LYS A 404 22.03 -5.55 -11.79
N TRP A 405 22.02 -5.88 -10.51
CA TRP A 405 23.22 -6.37 -9.82
C TRP A 405 23.88 -7.56 -10.55
N GLU A 406 25.20 -7.51 -10.66
CA GLU A 406 26.06 -8.54 -11.24
C GLU A 406 26.71 -9.37 -10.14
N PRO A 407 26.61 -10.71 -10.17
CA PRO A 407 27.33 -11.57 -9.23
C PRO A 407 28.83 -11.24 -9.20
N LEU A 408 29.44 -11.40 -8.03
CA LEU A 408 30.86 -11.06 -7.74
C LEU A 408 31.21 -9.56 -7.76
N LYS A 409 30.29 -8.67 -8.12
CA LYS A 409 30.46 -7.22 -7.97
C LYS A 409 29.73 -6.71 -6.72
N GLU A 410 30.10 -5.54 -6.24
CA GLU A 410 29.37 -4.86 -5.17
C GLU A 410 28.01 -4.34 -5.67
N MET A 411 26.97 -4.46 -4.85
CA MET A 411 25.71 -3.74 -5.05
C MET A 411 25.85 -2.36 -4.40
N ASP A 412 25.92 -1.31 -5.22
CA ASP A 412 26.23 0.06 -4.81
C ASP A 412 25.20 1.07 -5.35
N ASP A 413 23.94 0.64 -5.37
CA ASP A 413 22.77 1.46 -5.66
C ASP A 413 22.30 2.17 -4.38
N ARG A 414 21.76 3.39 -4.51
CA ARG A 414 21.51 4.25 -3.35
C ARG A 414 20.44 5.30 -3.57
N LEU A 415 19.91 5.77 -2.45
CA LEU A 415 19.20 7.03 -2.34
C LEU A 415 20.17 8.06 -1.74
N ILE A 416 20.36 9.19 -2.42
CA ILE A 416 21.29 10.25 -1.99
C ILE A 416 20.58 11.57 -1.76
N ILE A 417 21.15 12.38 -0.86
CA ILE A 417 20.76 13.76 -0.57
C ILE A 417 21.84 14.69 -1.09
N LEU A 418 21.43 15.74 -1.80
CA LEU A 418 22.30 16.78 -2.36
C LEU A 418 21.93 18.13 -1.72
N PRO A 419 22.47 18.47 -0.54
CA PRO A 419 22.26 19.77 0.07
C PRO A 419 22.97 20.89 -0.70
N ASP A 420 22.40 22.09 -0.65
CA ASP A 420 22.96 23.36 -1.11
C ASP A 420 22.72 24.38 0.02
N GLU A 421 23.54 24.27 1.07
CA GLU A 421 23.42 25.06 2.30
C GLU A 421 23.86 26.51 2.06
N ASN A 422 24.80 26.71 1.14
CA ASN A 422 25.35 28.01 0.80
C ASN A 422 24.44 28.78 -0.21
N ARG A 423 23.54 28.08 -0.91
CA ARG A 423 22.56 28.57 -1.88
C ARG A 423 23.15 29.22 -3.12
N ASP A 424 24.28 28.71 -3.59
CA ASP A 424 24.90 29.14 -4.84
C ASP A 424 24.35 28.38 -6.06
N GLY A 425 23.42 27.43 -5.85
CA GLY A 425 22.84 26.61 -6.89
C GLY A 425 23.75 25.45 -7.30
N VAL A 426 24.69 25.04 -6.44
CA VAL A 426 25.57 23.89 -6.58
C VAL A 426 25.47 23.02 -5.33
N ALA A 427 25.40 21.70 -5.50
CA ALA A 427 25.41 20.79 -4.36
C ALA A 427 26.75 20.84 -3.62
N ASP A 428 26.70 20.97 -2.29
CA ASP A 428 27.86 21.05 -1.41
C ASP A 428 28.47 19.65 -1.14
N GLU A 429 27.62 18.64 -1.03
CA GLU A 429 28.00 17.24 -0.77
C GLU A 429 26.99 16.24 -1.36
N ALA A 430 27.34 14.95 -1.35
CA ALA A 430 26.42 13.86 -1.63
C ALA A 430 26.36 12.91 -0.44
N ILE A 431 25.24 12.92 0.29
CA ILE A 431 25.02 12.05 1.46
C ILE A 431 24.31 10.79 1.01
N THR A 432 24.89 9.61 1.24
CA THR A 432 24.18 8.35 1.04
C THR A 432 23.22 8.10 2.21
N PHE A 433 21.93 8.36 1.99
CA PHE A 433 20.90 8.10 3.00
C PHE A 433 20.68 6.60 3.23
N ALA A 434 20.64 5.81 2.15
CA ALA A 434 20.52 4.36 2.23
C ALA A 434 21.01 3.67 0.95
N LYS A 435 21.60 2.47 1.09
CA LYS A 435 21.82 1.56 -0.04
C LYS A 435 20.54 0.79 -0.35
N VAL A 436 20.06 0.87 -1.59
CA VAL A 436 18.78 0.29 -2.03
C VAL A 436 18.95 -0.28 -3.43
N HIS A 437 18.67 -1.56 -3.62
CA HIS A 437 18.85 -2.25 -4.91
C HIS A 437 17.82 -1.80 -5.95
N ASN A 438 18.30 -1.40 -7.15
CA ASN A 438 17.49 -0.95 -8.29
C ASN A 438 16.38 0.06 -7.91
N PRO A 439 16.72 1.26 -7.39
CA PRO A 439 15.74 2.23 -6.93
C PRO A 439 15.03 2.89 -8.11
N THR A 440 13.88 2.36 -8.50
CA THR A 440 13.13 2.84 -9.69
C THR A 440 12.16 3.98 -9.42
N GLY A 441 11.97 4.33 -8.14
CA GLY A 441 11.21 5.50 -7.73
C GLY A 441 11.09 5.60 -6.21
N PHE A 442 10.84 6.80 -5.70
CA PHE A 442 10.68 7.04 -4.26
C PHE A 442 9.81 8.26 -3.96
N GLU A 443 9.24 8.30 -2.76
CA GLU A 443 8.46 9.45 -2.29
C GLU A 443 8.42 9.53 -0.75
N PHE A 444 8.38 10.74 -0.21
CA PHE A 444 8.37 11.00 1.22
C PHE A 444 7.00 10.80 1.85
N TRP A 445 6.98 10.18 3.02
CA TRP A 445 5.77 9.98 3.79
C TRP A 445 6.09 9.71 5.26
N ASN A 446 5.26 10.21 6.19
CA ASN A 446 5.34 9.92 7.62
C ASN A 446 6.73 10.15 8.26
N GLY A 447 7.43 11.19 7.78
CA GLY A 447 8.78 11.55 8.25
C GLY A 447 9.89 10.60 7.79
N GLY A 448 9.63 9.73 6.82
CA GLY A 448 10.61 8.89 6.14
C GLY A 448 10.36 8.89 4.63
N VAL A 449 10.84 7.85 3.94
CA VAL A 449 10.75 7.71 2.48
C VAL A 449 10.32 6.29 2.12
N LEU A 450 9.39 6.19 1.17
CA LEU A 450 9.01 4.95 0.51
C LEU A 450 9.82 4.81 -0.77
N VAL A 451 10.51 3.68 -0.96
CA VAL A 451 11.41 3.45 -2.10
C VAL A 451 11.10 2.12 -2.77
N ALA A 452 10.96 2.12 -4.10
CA ALA A 452 10.87 0.90 -4.88
C ALA A 452 12.23 0.17 -4.88
N SER A 453 12.23 -1.11 -4.48
CA SER A 453 13.37 -2.01 -4.50
C SER A 453 12.87 -3.38 -4.91
N GLN A 454 12.57 -3.54 -6.20
CA GLN A 454 11.79 -4.67 -6.72
C GLN A 454 12.32 -6.03 -6.23
N PRO A 455 11.42 -6.93 -5.79
CA PRO A 455 9.95 -6.89 -5.84
C PRO A 455 9.26 -6.19 -4.66
N ASP A 456 10.00 -5.39 -3.89
CA ASP A 456 9.56 -4.82 -2.62
C ASP A 456 9.42 -3.28 -2.69
N ILE A 457 8.60 -2.72 -1.81
CA ILE A 457 8.62 -1.29 -1.47
C ILE A 457 9.11 -1.17 -0.03
N LEU A 458 10.22 -0.46 0.16
CA LEU A 458 10.83 -0.22 1.46
C LEU A 458 10.29 1.07 2.06
N PHE A 459 10.07 1.10 3.37
CA PHE A 459 9.99 2.32 4.16
C PHE A 459 11.31 2.50 4.90
N LEU A 460 11.95 3.64 4.71
CA LEU A 460 13.24 4.00 5.28
C LEU A 460 13.09 5.30 6.06
N LYS A 461 13.73 5.37 7.23
CA LYS A 461 13.66 6.56 8.08
C LYS A 461 14.96 6.73 8.86
N ASP A 462 15.35 7.99 9.02
CA ASP A 462 16.36 8.44 9.97
C ASP A 462 15.65 8.86 11.26
N THR A 463 16.02 8.26 12.39
CA THR A 463 15.43 8.55 13.70
C THR A 463 16.32 9.35 14.65
N ASP A 464 17.58 9.63 14.29
CA ASP A 464 18.54 10.33 15.14
C ASP A 464 19.10 11.64 14.55
N GLY A 465 18.81 11.91 13.27
CA GLY A 465 19.12 13.14 12.57
C GLY A 465 20.50 13.18 11.90
N ASP A 466 21.15 12.03 11.72
CA ASP A 466 22.45 11.92 11.06
C ASP A 466 22.37 11.84 9.51
N ASN A 467 21.15 11.86 8.95
CA ASN A 467 20.84 11.69 7.54
C ASN A 467 21.11 10.29 6.98
N ILE A 468 21.11 9.26 7.83
CA ILE A 468 21.23 7.85 7.44
C ILE A 468 19.99 7.10 7.93
N ALA A 469 19.44 6.25 7.08
CA ALA A 469 18.31 5.42 7.49
C ALA A 469 18.74 4.36 8.53
N ASP A 470 18.20 4.45 9.73
CA ASP A 470 18.36 3.47 10.81
C ASP A 470 17.12 2.56 10.96
N GLU A 471 15.97 2.98 10.44
CA GLU A 471 14.78 2.17 10.29
C GLU A 471 14.65 1.65 8.85
N ARG A 472 14.46 0.33 8.69
CA ARG A 472 14.20 -0.31 7.40
C ARG A 472 13.08 -1.34 7.53
N THR A 473 11.96 -1.06 6.86
CA THR A 473 10.79 -1.94 6.85
C THR A 473 10.41 -2.30 5.42
N VAL A 474 10.23 -3.59 5.13
CA VAL A 474 9.57 -4.02 3.88
C VAL A 474 8.08 -3.70 3.99
N TYR A 475 7.66 -2.58 3.42
CA TYR A 475 6.32 -2.02 3.61
C TYR A 475 5.27 -2.68 2.70
N LEU A 476 5.64 -2.98 1.45
CA LEU A 476 4.86 -3.82 0.53
C LEU A 476 5.76 -4.84 -0.17
N GLU A 477 5.19 -5.98 -0.54
CA GLU A 477 5.83 -7.01 -1.37
C GLU A 477 4.92 -7.42 -2.52
N GLY A 478 5.49 -8.11 -3.49
CA GLY A 478 4.72 -8.71 -4.59
C GLY A 478 4.57 -7.78 -5.80
N ILE A 479 5.40 -6.73 -5.87
CA ILE A 479 5.59 -5.95 -7.10
C ILE A 479 6.26 -6.86 -8.14
N GLY A 480 5.79 -6.80 -9.38
CA GLY A 480 6.42 -7.53 -10.48
C GLY A 480 7.84 -7.03 -10.72
N SER A 481 8.79 -7.96 -10.91
CA SER A 481 10.22 -7.68 -11.13
C SER A 481 10.74 -8.22 -12.47
N ALA A 482 9.85 -8.53 -13.40
CA ALA A 482 10.22 -9.19 -14.66
C ALA A 482 10.97 -8.26 -15.62
N ASP A 483 10.84 -6.96 -15.45
CA ASP A 483 11.43 -5.95 -16.32
C ASP A 483 11.60 -4.65 -15.52
N THR A 484 12.84 -4.25 -15.32
CA THR A 484 13.22 -3.14 -14.44
C THR A 484 12.84 -1.78 -15.03
N HIS A 485 12.67 -1.66 -16.35
CA HIS A 485 12.15 -0.45 -17.00
C HIS A 485 10.64 -0.31 -16.91
N HIS A 486 9.92 -1.42 -16.71
CA HIS A 486 8.46 -1.42 -16.67
C HIS A 486 7.89 -1.44 -15.26
N ALA A 487 8.71 -1.61 -14.22
CA ALA A 487 8.23 -1.81 -12.87
C ALA A 487 7.91 -0.52 -12.13
N ALA A 488 7.52 -0.65 -10.85
CA ALA A 488 6.99 0.46 -10.06
C ALA A 488 7.97 1.65 -10.10
N ASN A 489 7.57 2.72 -10.79
CA ASN A 489 8.40 3.88 -11.10
C ASN A 489 7.64 5.18 -10.89
N ALA A 490 8.37 6.30 -10.88
CA ALA A 490 7.85 7.68 -10.82
C ALA A 490 6.84 7.86 -9.69
N PHE A 491 7.30 7.64 -8.46
CA PHE A 491 6.43 7.71 -7.27
C PHE A 491 6.02 9.17 -7.03
N VAL A 492 4.73 9.40 -6.83
CA VAL A 492 4.18 10.74 -6.54
C VAL A 492 3.14 10.66 -5.43
N TYR A 493 3.23 11.58 -4.47
CA TYR A 493 2.25 11.77 -3.39
C TYR A 493 1.05 12.58 -3.88
N GLY A 494 -0.10 11.93 -4.04
CA GLY A 494 -1.33 12.58 -4.46
C GLY A 494 -1.89 13.53 -3.40
N PRO A 495 -2.73 14.50 -3.79
CA PRO A 495 -3.43 15.38 -2.84
C PRO A 495 -4.26 14.59 -1.81
N ASP A 496 -4.75 13.41 -2.19
CA ASP A 496 -5.52 12.50 -1.34
C ASP A 496 -4.69 11.71 -0.31
N GLY A 497 -3.36 11.79 -0.39
CA GLY A 497 -2.44 11.14 0.54
C GLY A 497 -2.03 9.74 0.17
N ALA A 498 -2.38 9.30 -1.05
CA ALA A 498 -1.88 8.06 -1.60
C ALA A 498 -0.59 8.30 -2.40
N ILE A 499 0.24 7.25 -2.49
CA ILE A 499 1.37 7.16 -3.39
C ILE A 499 0.89 6.51 -4.69
N TYR A 500 1.22 7.14 -5.81
CA TYR A 500 0.90 6.66 -7.13
C TYR A 500 2.18 6.19 -7.82
N TRP A 501 2.10 5.07 -8.53
CA TRP A 501 3.15 4.61 -9.43
C TRP A 501 2.52 3.91 -10.63
N GLN A 502 3.32 3.64 -11.66
CA GLN A 502 2.84 2.84 -12.78
C GLN A 502 3.68 1.56 -13.00
N SER A 503 3.07 0.58 -13.69
CA SER A 503 3.63 -0.75 -13.95
C SER A 503 3.23 -1.21 -15.35
N GLY A 504 4.16 -1.81 -16.09
CA GLY A 504 4.02 -2.16 -17.51
C GLY A 504 3.65 -3.62 -17.80
N ILE A 505 3.59 -3.94 -19.09
CA ILE A 505 3.01 -5.19 -19.63
C ILE A 505 3.73 -6.50 -19.27
N PHE A 506 4.97 -6.44 -18.79
CA PHE A 506 5.73 -7.65 -18.47
C PHE A 506 5.50 -8.14 -17.04
N LEU A 507 4.74 -7.39 -16.25
CA LEU A 507 4.74 -7.55 -14.81
C LEU A 507 3.48 -8.25 -14.33
N VAL A 508 3.72 -9.20 -13.44
CA VAL A 508 2.68 -9.88 -12.68
C VAL A 508 2.84 -9.46 -11.23
N ASN A 509 1.86 -8.68 -10.75
CA ASN A 509 1.78 -8.23 -9.38
C ASN A 509 0.90 -9.19 -8.56
N ASN A 510 1.25 -9.40 -7.29
CA ASN A 510 0.48 -10.21 -6.35
C ASN A 510 0.68 -9.71 -4.92
N ILE A 511 -0.03 -8.64 -4.55
CA ILE A 511 0.28 -7.84 -3.36
C ILE A 511 -0.76 -8.12 -2.28
N GLU A 512 -0.35 -8.60 -1.11
CA GLU A 512 -1.26 -8.82 0.02
C GLU A 512 -1.53 -7.55 0.82
N HIS A 513 -2.77 -7.43 1.31
CA HIS A 513 -3.23 -6.34 2.16
C HIS A 513 -4.40 -6.83 3.05
N PRO A 514 -4.78 -6.12 4.12
CA PRO A 514 -5.68 -6.67 5.14
C PRO A 514 -7.18 -6.61 4.76
N TYR A 515 -7.53 -6.10 3.58
CA TYR A 515 -8.92 -5.80 3.21
C TYR A 515 -9.58 -6.85 2.30
N SER A 516 -8.80 -7.59 1.53
CA SER A 516 -9.31 -8.57 0.55
C SER A 516 -8.23 -9.61 0.24
N PRO A 517 -8.49 -10.61 -0.63
CA PRO A 517 -7.40 -11.40 -1.21
C PRO A 517 -6.35 -10.49 -1.86
N SER A 518 -5.14 -11.02 -2.04
CA SER A 518 -4.07 -10.30 -2.74
C SER A 518 -4.53 -9.63 -4.04
N LEU A 519 -4.02 -8.42 -4.29
CA LEU A 519 -4.16 -7.73 -5.57
C LEU A 519 -3.30 -8.46 -6.61
N ASN A 520 -3.88 -9.49 -7.22
CA ASN A 520 -3.27 -10.25 -8.30
C ASN A 520 -3.66 -9.68 -9.67
N THR A 521 -2.70 -9.11 -10.38
CA THR A 521 -2.95 -8.54 -11.71
C THR A 521 -1.71 -8.57 -12.59
N GLY A 522 -1.91 -8.89 -13.88
CA GLY A 522 -0.92 -8.72 -14.94
C GLY A 522 -1.19 -7.48 -15.82
N SER A 523 -2.15 -6.65 -15.41
CA SER A 523 -2.55 -5.47 -16.18
C SER A 523 -1.51 -4.37 -16.06
N SER A 524 -1.12 -3.81 -17.21
CA SER A 524 -0.32 -2.60 -17.29
C SER A 524 -1.17 -1.39 -16.94
N GLY A 525 -0.67 -0.52 -16.07
CA GLY A 525 -1.37 0.69 -15.68
C GLY A 525 -0.82 1.31 -14.40
N MET A 526 -1.64 2.20 -13.84
CA MET A 526 -1.35 2.95 -12.64
C MET A 526 -1.93 2.27 -11.41
N PHE A 527 -1.17 2.30 -10.33
CA PHE A 527 -1.54 1.79 -9.01
C PHE A 527 -1.65 2.96 -8.05
N ARG A 528 -2.59 2.87 -7.10
CA ARG A 528 -2.78 3.82 -6.01
C ARG A 528 -2.61 3.07 -4.70
N PHE A 529 -1.64 3.49 -3.91
CA PHE A 529 -1.36 2.93 -2.59
C PHE A 529 -1.59 3.97 -1.50
N ASP A 530 -2.51 3.69 -0.58
CA ASP A 530 -2.66 4.47 0.65
C ASP A 530 -1.73 3.88 1.73
N PRO A 531 -0.58 4.51 2.01
CA PRO A 531 0.39 3.97 2.96
C PRO A 531 -0.10 4.00 4.40
N ARG A 532 -1.03 4.91 4.75
CA ARG A 532 -1.61 4.98 6.10
C ARG A 532 -2.51 3.78 6.38
N ARG A 533 -3.19 3.28 5.35
CA ARG A 533 -4.15 2.19 5.43
C ARG A 533 -3.59 0.83 5.00
N TYR A 534 -2.41 0.80 4.36
CA TYR A 534 -1.94 -0.36 3.62
C TYR A 534 -2.90 -0.82 2.52
N HIS A 535 -3.71 0.11 1.98
CA HIS A 535 -4.70 -0.21 0.96
C HIS A 535 -4.13 0.08 -0.42
N ILE A 536 -4.04 -0.94 -1.27
CA ILE A 536 -3.59 -0.81 -2.65
C ILE A 536 -4.71 -1.16 -3.63
N SER A 537 -4.81 -0.41 -4.71
CA SER A 537 -5.71 -0.72 -5.81
C SER A 537 -5.11 -0.42 -7.18
N TYR A 538 -5.60 -1.13 -8.18
CA TYR A 538 -5.40 -0.74 -9.58
C TYR A 538 -6.24 0.50 -9.88
N HIS A 539 -5.60 1.58 -10.31
CA HIS A 539 -6.23 2.90 -10.42
C HIS A 539 -6.77 3.16 -11.83
N ALA A 540 -5.90 3.08 -12.84
CA ALA A 540 -6.24 3.39 -14.24
C ALA A 540 -5.38 2.59 -15.22
N ASN A 541 -5.96 2.18 -16.35
CA ASN A 541 -5.26 1.43 -17.38
C ASN A 541 -4.37 2.28 -18.27
N ASN A 542 -3.10 1.91 -18.41
CA ASN A 542 -2.13 2.57 -19.28
C ASN A 542 -1.12 1.53 -19.79
N SER A 543 -0.57 1.68 -20.99
CA SER A 543 0.22 0.63 -21.65
C SER A 543 1.11 1.25 -22.74
N PRO A 544 2.18 0.58 -23.22
CA PRO A 544 2.74 -0.65 -22.70
C PRO A 544 3.83 -0.47 -21.64
N ASN A 545 4.43 0.72 -21.54
CA ASN A 545 5.38 1.06 -20.48
C ASN A 545 4.97 2.37 -19.80
N PRO A 546 3.94 2.35 -18.95
CA PRO A 546 3.46 3.56 -18.30
C PRO A 546 4.54 4.19 -17.40
N HIS A 547 4.80 5.49 -17.59
CA HIS A 547 5.86 6.28 -16.93
C HIS A 547 5.36 7.69 -16.68
N GLY A 548 5.91 8.38 -15.68
CA GLY A 548 5.60 9.78 -15.38
C GLY A 548 4.20 10.01 -14.81
N ILE A 549 4.14 10.76 -13.71
CA ILE A 549 2.92 11.11 -12.99
C ILE A 549 3.06 12.55 -12.51
N SER A 550 1.99 13.35 -12.58
CA SER A 550 1.96 14.66 -11.93
C SER A 550 0.54 15.10 -11.59
N PHE A 551 0.44 16.05 -10.67
CA PHE A 551 -0.79 16.73 -10.31
C PHE A 551 -0.59 18.23 -10.45
N ASP A 552 -1.63 18.96 -10.85
CA ASP A 552 -1.64 20.42 -10.75
C ASP A 552 -2.30 20.93 -9.45
N LYS A 553 -2.32 22.25 -9.29
CA LYS A 553 -2.89 22.92 -8.11
C LYS A 553 -4.33 22.55 -7.78
N TRP A 554 -5.12 22.11 -8.76
CA TRP A 554 -6.52 21.73 -8.57
C TRP A 554 -6.69 20.22 -8.37
N GLY A 555 -5.59 19.46 -8.38
CA GLY A 555 -5.59 18.01 -8.26
C GLY A 555 -5.99 17.31 -9.56
N TYR A 556 -5.90 17.98 -10.72
CA TYR A 556 -5.98 17.25 -11.98
C TYR A 556 -4.75 16.36 -12.12
N HIS A 557 -5.02 15.09 -12.40
CA HIS A 557 -4.01 14.03 -12.44
C HIS A 557 -3.59 13.76 -13.88
N TYR A 558 -2.28 13.70 -14.13
CA TYR A 558 -1.70 13.45 -15.44
C TYR A 558 -0.79 12.22 -15.42
N ALA A 559 -0.73 11.54 -16.56
CA ALA A 559 0.07 10.34 -16.74
C ALA A 559 0.64 10.26 -18.16
N THR A 560 1.81 9.63 -18.31
CA THR A 560 2.40 9.34 -19.62
C THR A 560 2.66 7.84 -19.82
N ASP A 561 3.03 7.46 -21.05
CA ASP A 561 3.57 6.14 -21.39
C ASP A 561 4.95 6.31 -22.03
N GLY A 562 5.97 5.75 -21.40
CA GLY A 562 7.36 5.87 -21.78
C GLY A 562 7.66 5.20 -23.12
N THR A 563 6.97 4.12 -23.51
CA THR A 563 7.23 3.53 -24.83
C THR A 563 6.56 4.32 -25.95
N GLY A 564 5.27 4.60 -25.84
CA GLY A 564 4.47 5.21 -26.90
C GLY A 564 4.49 6.74 -26.92
N GLY A 565 4.96 7.40 -25.86
CA GLY A 565 4.97 8.87 -25.74
C GLY A 565 3.57 9.48 -25.61
N ARG A 566 2.57 8.68 -25.22
CA ARG A 566 1.19 9.17 -25.06
C ARG A 566 1.05 9.86 -23.71
N ALA A 567 0.31 10.96 -23.69
CA ALA A 567 0.01 11.71 -22.48
C ALA A 567 -1.50 11.74 -22.23
N TYR A 568 -1.87 11.63 -20.96
CA TYR A 568 -3.24 11.45 -20.51
C TYR A 568 -3.55 12.34 -19.31
N GLN A 569 -4.81 12.81 -19.26
CA GLN A 569 -5.47 13.17 -18.02
C GLN A 569 -6.10 11.90 -17.44
N VAL A 570 -5.89 11.66 -16.15
CA VAL A 570 -6.55 10.58 -15.41
C VAL A 570 -7.83 11.13 -14.80
N VAL A 571 -8.98 10.60 -15.20
CA VAL A 571 -10.29 11.12 -14.77
C VAL A 571 -11.16 10.02 -14.15
N PRO A 572 -12.03 10.36 -13.18
CA PRO A 572 -13.01 9.41 -12.66
C PRO A 572 -13.88 8.81 -13.78
N ALA A 573 -14.19 7.53 -13.66
CA ALA A 573 -15.15 6.81 -14.48
C ALA A 573 -16.31 6.30 -13.61
N GLU A 574 -17.27 5.56 -14.18
CA GLU A 574 -18.35 4.93 -13.40
C GLU A 574 -17.78 4.01 -12.31
N LYS A 575 -16.72 3.27 -12.65
CA LYS A 575 -15.92 2.45 -11.72
C LYS A 575 -14.45 2.79 -11.91
N GLY A 576 -13.78 3.22 -10.85
CA GLY A 576 -12.36 3.58 -10.88
C GLY A 576 -12.06 4.75 -11.81
N PHE A 577 -10.90 4.73 -12.46
CA PHE A 577 -10.40 5.84 -13.26
C PHE A 577 -10.04 5.40 -14.68
N LYS A 578 -10.08 6.34 -15.63
CA LYS A 578 -9.73 6.12 -17.03
C LYS A 578 -8.72 7.15 -17.53
N MET A 579 -7.95 6.75 -18.54
CA MET A 579 -7.03 7.61 -19.26
C MET A 579 -7.78 8.35 -20.38
N GLN A 580 -7.85 9.68 -20.27
CA GLN A 580 -8.37 10.60 -21.28
C GLN A 580 -7.20 11.27 -22.00
N LYS A 581 -7.21 11.33 -23.33
CA LYS A 581 -6.11 11.90 -24.11
C LYS A 581 -5.87 13.37 -23.70
N LEU A 582 -4.62 13.70 -23.35
CA LEU A 582 -4.20 15.05 -23.00
C LEU A 582 -3.56 15.78 -24.19
N LEU A 583 -2.61 15.11 -24.88
CA LEU A 583 -1.77 15.70 -25.93
C LEU A 583 -1.80 14.87 -27.21
N ASP A 584 -1.52 15.54 -28.33
CA ASP A 584 -1.01 14.88 -29.53
C ASP A 584 0.47 14.54 -29.34
N MET A 585 0.83 13.28 -29.60
CA MET A 585 2.19 12.78 -29.44
C MET A 585 3.17 13.52 -30.36
N GLN A 586 4.24 14.07 -29.79
CA GLN A 586 5.34 14.73 -30.53
C GLN A 586 6.65 13.95 -30.47
N VAL A 587 6.92 13.31 -29.32
CA VAL A 587 8.20 12.64 -29.02
C VAL A 587 7.96 11.33 -28.29
N ARG A 588 8.94 10.41 -28.38
CA ARG A 588 9.03 9.18 -27.59
C ARG A 588 10.50 8.71 -27.53
N PRO A 589 10.94 8.02 -26.47
CA PRO A 589 10.21 7.66 -25.25
C PRO A 589 10.10 8.82 -24.24
N VAL A 590 9.07 8.78 -23.38
CA VAL A 590 8.78 9.81 -22.36
C VAL A 590 8.96 9.23 -20.94
N PRO A 591 10.13 9.39 -20.29
CA PRO A 591 10.37 8.81 -18.97
C PRO A 591 9.70 9.61 -17.83
N ALA A 592 9.52 10.92 -17.98
CA ALA A 592 8.97 11.77 -16.94
C ALA A 592 8.09 12.89 -17.50
N ASN A 593 7.21 13.38 -16.64
CA ASN A 593 6.39 14.57 -16.89
C ASN A 593 6.25 15.42 -15.62
N GLY A 594 5.84 16.68 -15.79
CA GLY A 594 5.67 17.61 -14.68
C GLY A 594 4.81 18.81 -15.07
N VAL A 595 4.38 19.57 -14.06
CA VAL A 595 3.61 20.82 -14.23
C VAL A 595 4.42 21.98 -13.69
N ILE A 596 4.54 23.07 -14.45
CA ILE A 596 5.30 24.24 -14.02
C ILE A 596 4.55 24.98 -12.90
N SER A 597 5.19 25.08 -11.73
CA SER A 597 4.71 25.83 -10.57
C SER A 597 5.93 26.42 -9.85
N SER A 598 6.27 27.67 -10.14
CA SER A 598 7.53 28.29 -9.70
C SER A 598 7.42 29.80 -9.58
N GLU A 599 7.96 30.39 -8.49
CA GLU A 599 8.05 31.87 -8.37
C GLU A 599 9.11 32.47 -9.32
N ASN A 600 10.17 31.71 -9.60
CA ASN A 600 11.26 32.15 -10.45
C ASN A 600 10.83 32.19 -11.92
N PHE A 601 10.06 31.21 -12.40
CA PHE A 601 9.64 31.16 -13.80
C PHE A 601 8.62 32.27 -14.14
N PRO A 602 8.55 32.72 -15.41
CA PRO A 602 7.58 33.73 -15.82
C PRO A 602 6.12 33.32 -15.57
N ALA A 603 5.25 34.30 -15.34
CA ALA A 603 3.83 34.05 -15.09
C ALA A 603 3.13 33.32 -16.25
N SER A 604 3.59 33.51 -17.49
CA SER A 604 3.04 32.85 -18.68
C SER A 604 3.36 31.37 -18.79
N TYR A 605 4.27 30.84 -17.96
CA TYR A 605 4.65 29.42 -17.94
C TYR A 605 3.86 28.65 -16.87
N GLN A 606 3.20 29.33 -15.94
CA GLN A 606 2.59 28.68 -14.78
C GLN A 606 1.40 27.80 -15.18
N GLY A 607 1.44 26.54 -14.79
CA GLY A 607 0.42 25.53 -15.11
C GLY A 607 0.63 24.83 -16.46
N ASP A 608 1.71 25.15 -17.18
CA ASP A 608 2.14 24.41 -18.37
C ASP A 608 2.64 23.01 -18.01
N PHE A 609 2.54 22.11 -18.98
CA PHE A 609 2.96 20.73 -18.85
C PHE A 609 4.28 20.49 -19.57
N MET A 610 5.12 19.67 -18.96
CA MET A 610 6.44 19.30 -19.46
C MET A 610 6.54 17.79 -19.64
N ILE A 611 7.26 17.37 -20.67
CA ILE A 611 7.68 15.97 -20.82
C ILE A 611 9.17 15.90 -21.19
N ALA A 612 9.88 15.00 -20.54
CA ALA A 612 11.26 14.66 -20.91
C ALA A 612 11.27 13.66 -22.08
N ASN A 613 12.35 13.63 -22.86
CA ASN A 613 12.56 12.62 -23.89
C ASN A 613 14.04 12.25 -24.05
N THR A 614 14.31 10.96 -24.24
CA THR A 614 15.67 10.39 -24.18
C THR A 614 16.16 9.73 -25.48
N ILE A 615 15.35 9.63 -26.54
CA ILE A 615 15.76 9.11 -27.86
C ILE A 615 15.27 10.03 -28.98
N GLY A 616 16.15 10.37 -29.91
CA GLY A 616 15.83 11.22 -31.05
C GLY A 616 15.87 12.69 -30.66
N PHE A 617 14.80 13.20 -30.03
CA PHE A 617 14.83 14.52 -29.39
C PHE A 617 15.41 14.37 -27.98
N LEU A 618 16.52 15.03 -27.66
CA LEU A 618 17.14 14.91 -26.33
C LEU A 618 16.88 16.21 -25.57
N GLY A 619 15.92 16.20 -24.64
CA GLY A 619 15.45 17.45 -24.03
C GLY A 619 14.10 17.37 -23.33
N ILE A 620 13.55 18.55 -23.05
CA ILE A 620 12.26 18.76 -22.38
C ILE A 620 11.35 19.58 -23.30
N LYS A 621 10.16 19.06 -23.61
CA LYS A 621 9.12 19.77 -24.37
C LYS A 621 8.16 20.48 -23.42
N GLN A 622 7.59 21.60 -23.85
CA GLN A 622 6.61 22.39 -23.11
C GLN A 622 5.26 22.45 -23.85
N TYR A 623 4.17 22.40 -23.09
CA TYR A 623 2.80 22.45 -23.58
C TYR A 623 1.95 23.38 -22.71
N GLU A 624 1.17 24.24 -23.36
CA GLU A 624 0.10 24.98 -22.70
C GLU A 624 -1.06 24.03 -22.41
N LEU A 625 -1.61 24.05 -21.19
CA LEU A 625 -2.78 23.27 -20.81
C LEU A 625 -4.04 24.14 -20.67
N GLU A 626 -5.03 23.85 -21.50
CA GLU A 626 -6.38 24.40 -21.37
C GLU A 626 -7.22 23.52 -20.43
N ARG A 627 -7.90 24.13 -19.46
CA ARG A 627 -8.70 23.44 -18.43
C ARG A 627 -10.15 23.89 -18.51
N GLU A 628 -11.04 22.98 -18.89
CA GLU A 628 -12.47 23.26 -18.97
C GLU A 628 -13.13 23.07 -17.60
N GLY A 629 -13.44 24.17 -16.90
CA GLY A 629 -14.02 24.10 -15.55
C GLY A 629 -15.37 23.37 -15.46
N SER A 630 -16.22 23.45 -16.48
CA SER A 630 -17.57 22.85 -16.47
C SER A 630 -17.54 21.31 -16.44
N THR A 631 -16.60 20.70 -17.17
CA THR A 631 -16.47 19.24 -17.32
C THR A 631 -15.33 18.67 -16.49
N GLY A 632 -14.31 19.47 -16.19
CA GLY A 632 -13.06 19.02 -15.61
C GLY A 632 -12.07 18.47 -16.62
N ASN A 633 -12.36 18.57 -17.93
CA ASN A 633 -11.48 18.08 -18.98
C ASN A 633 -10.27 19.00 -19.18
N VAL A 634 -9.13 18.40 -19.50
CA VAL A 634 -7.89 19.12 -19.82
C VAL A 634 -7.33 18.60 -21.14
N TRP A 635 -6.83 19.52 -21.97
CA TRP A 635 -6.08 19.22 -23.18
C TRP A 635 -4.93 20.21 -23.32
N GLY A 636 -3.90 19.84 -24.08
CA GLY A 636 -2.75 20.73 -24.28
C GLY A 636 -2.29 20.86 -25.72
N LYS A 637 -1.56 21.95 -25.98
CA LYS A 637 -0.97 22.29 -27.27
C LYS A 637 0.53 22.53 -27.10
N PRO A 638 1.38 22.10 -28.06
CA PRO A 638 2.82 22.31 -27.96
C PRO A 638 3.16 23.81 -28.05
N LEU A 639 4.03 24.28 -27.16
CA LEU A 639 4.60 25.63 -27.20
C LEU A 639 6.00 25.63 -27.82
N GLY A 640 6.80 24.61 -27.52
CA GLY A 640 8.16 24.49 -28.02
C GLY A 640 9.04 23.65 -27.11
N ASP A 641 10.34 23.90 -27.20
CA ASP A 641 11.37 23.15 -26.48
C ASP A 641 11.84 24.00 -25.31
N LEU A 642 11.62 23.53 -24.09
CA LEU A 642 12.14 24.19 -22.88
C LEU A 642 13.63 23.92 -22.71
N LEU A 643 14.08 22.76 -23.20
CA LEU A 643 15.48 22.37 -23.23
C LEU A 643 15.70 21.44 -24.42
N SER A 644 16.83 21.58 -25.10
CA SER A 644 17.35 20.55 -26.01
C SER A 644 18.87 20.44 -25.87
N SER A 645 19.44 19.26 -26.12
CA SER A 645 20.88 19.02 -26.11
C SER A 645 21.33 18.33 -27.40
N SER A 646 22.52 18.69 -27.90
CA SER A 646 23.21 17.96 -28.97
C SER A 646 24.11 16.83 -28.47
N ASP A 647 24.35 16.71 -27.15
CA ASP A 647 25.05 15.57 -26.59
C ASP A 647 24.23 14.29 -26.82
N LYS A 648 24.79 13.35 -27.58
CA LYS A 648 24.12 12.09 -27.91
C LYS A 648 23.96 11.17 -26.71
N ASN A 649 24.68 11.38 -25.60
CA ASN A 649 24.52 10.65 -24.35
C ASN A 649 23.56 11.32 -23.37
N PHE A 650 23.07 12.54 -23.65
CA PHE A 650 22.10 13.21 -22.79
C PHE A 650 20.77 12.44 -22.71
N ARG A 651 20.33 12.10 -21.50
CA ARG A 651 19.14 11.31 -21.20
C ARG A 651 18.40 11.93 -20.02
N PRO A 652 17.53 12.94 -20.25
CA PRO A 652 16.73 13.50 -19.18
C PRO A 652 15.76 12.44 -18.66
N SER A 653 16.02 11.92 -17.46
CA SER A 653 15.24 10.83 -16.87
C SER A 653 14.10 11.35 -15.99
N ASP A 654 14.30 12.48 -15.33
CA ASP A 654 13.31 13.09 -14.46
C ASP A 654 13.47 14.62 -14.34
N ILE A 655 12.43 15.28 -13.82
CA ILE A 655 12.32 16.73 -13.66
C ILE A 655 11.64 17.07 -12.33
N GLU A 656 12.17 18.04 -11.59
CA GLU A 656 11.64 18.43 -10.28
C GLU A 656 11.88 19.93 -10.00
N PHE A 657 10.93 20.61 -9.34
CA PHE A 657 11.15 21.98 -8.90
C PHE A 657 11.74 22.03 -7.48
N GLY A 658 12.88 22.70 -7.35
CA GLY A 658 13.56 22.88 -6.06
C GLY A 658 12.87 23.86 -5.12
N GLU A 659 13.35 23.93 -3.87
CA GLU A 659 12.86 24.90 -2.88
C GLU A 659 13.11 26.36 -3.29
N ASP A 660 14.12 26.61 -4.11
CA ASP A 660 14.46 27.91 -4.70
C ASP A 660 13.60 28.26 -5.93
N GLY A 661 12.66 27.39 -6.32
CA GLY A 661 11.80 27.56 -7.48
C GLY A 661 12.51 27.33 -8.82
N ALA A 662 13.76 26.86 -8.83
CA ALA A 662 14.45 26.46 -10.05
C ALA A 662 13.96 25.08 -10.53
N LEU A 663 14.09 24.81 -11.83
CA LEU A 663 13.81 23.49 -12.39
C LEU A 663 15.09 22.65 -12.38
N TYR A 664 15.09 21.56 -11.65
CA TYR A 664 16.14 20.56 -11.63
C TYR A 664 15.78 19.43 -12.59
N PHE A 665 16.78 18.91 -13.29
CA PHE A 665 16.57 17.75 -14.16
C PHE A 665 17.79 16.85 -14.13
N SER A 666 17.53 15.55 -14.04
CA SER A 666 18.57 14.53 -14.05
C SER A 666 19.01 14.24 -15.47
N ASP A 667 20.28 13.97 -15.66
CA ASP A 667 20.82 13.36 -16.87
C ASP A 667 21.37 11.99 -16.49
N TRP A 668 20.66 10.94 -16.93
CA TRP A 668 21.11 9.56 -16.76
C TRP A 668 22.45 9.34 -17.49
N HIS A 669 22.75 10.14 -18.52
CA HIS A 669 23.99 10.15 -19.30
C HIS A 669 24.46 8.77 -19.76
N ASN A 670 23.77 8.16 -20.73
CA ASN A 670 24.05 6.76 -21.09
C ASN A 670 23.88 6.47 -22.59
N LEU A 671 24.85 5.76 -23.15
CA LEU A 671 24.86 5.28 -24.53
C LEU A 671 23.72 4.27 -24.76
N ILE A 672 23.60 3.28 -23.86
CA ILE A 672 22.69 2.14 -23.99
C ILE A 672 21.58 2.23 -22.94
N ILE A 673 20.37 2.51 -23.42
CA ILE A 673 19.19 2.60 -22.54
C ILE A 673 18.14 1.52 -22.79
N GLY A 674 18.34 0.60 -23.74
CA GLY A 674 17.31 -0.39 -24.12
C GLY A 674 17.74 -1.83 -23.89
N HIS A 675 16.83 -2.66 -23.38
CA HIS A 675 17.05 -4.11 -23.17
C HIS A 675 16.78 -4.96 -24.43
N MET A 676 16.07 -4.40 -25.42
CA MET A 676 15.75 -5.13 -26.65
C MET A 676 16.83 -5.05 -27.73
N GLN A 677 17.59 -3.95 -27.74
CA GLN A 677 18.57 -3.66 -28.78
C GLN A 677 19.94 -4.25 -28.47
N HIS A 678 20.28 -4.36 -27.18
CA HIS A 678 21.58 -4.76 -26.65
C HIS A 678 21.42 -5.82 -25.57
N ASN A 679 22.45 -6.64 -25.40
CA ASN A 679 22.50 -7.58 -24.29
C ASN A 679 22.44 -6.82 -22.95
N VAL A 680 21.84 -7.42 -21.92
CA VAL A 680 21.74 -6.84 -20.58
C VAL A 680 23.12 -6.57 -19.97
N ARG A 681 24.15 -7.34 -20.37
CA ARG A 681 25.55 -7.19 -19.97
C ARG A 681 26.46 -6.62 -21.07
N ASP A 682 25.91 -5.86 -22.02
CA ASP A 682 26.77 -5.13 -22.96
C ASP A 682 27.78 -4.26 -22.20
N PRO A 683 29.09 -4.39 -22.45
CA PRO A 683 30.12 -3.70 -21.68
C PRO A 683 30.11 -2.18 -21.83
N ASN A 684 29.35 -1.63 -22.78
CA ASN A 684 29.21 -0.18 -22.99
C ASN A 684 27.98 0.42 -22.27
N ARG A 685 27.29 -0.34 -21.41
CA ARG A 685 26.29 0.24 -20.49
C ARG A 685 27.01 1.07 -19.43
N ASP A 686 26.46 2.26 -19.14
CA ASP A 686 27.08 3.14 -18.16
C ASP A 686 26.96 2.63 -16.71
N HIS A 687 28.05 2.82 -15.97
CA HIS A 687 28.21 2.57 -14.54
C HIS A 687 29.04 3.66 -13.84
N ILE A 688 29.25 4.81 -14.50
CA ILE A 688 30.20 5.84 -14.09
C ILE A 688 29.56 7.23 -14.11
N TYR A 689 28.69 7.53 -15.07
CA TYR A 689 28.23 8.90 -15.33
C TYR A 689 26.82 9.17 -14.78
N GLY A 690 26.55 10.41 -14.39
CA GLY A 690 25.26 10.79 -13.84
C GLY A 690 25.27 12.22 -13.34
N ARG A 691 24.25 13.01 -13.73
CA ARG A 691 24.27 14.46 -13.46
C ARG A 691 22.91 14.98 -13.04
N VAL A 692 22.95 16.10 -12.36
CA VAL A 692 21.79 16.96 -12.12
C VAL A 692 22.16 18.36 -12.59
N TYR A 693 21.30 18.92 -13.43
CA TYR A 693 21.38 20.30 -13.88
C TYR A 693 20.25 21.11 -13.27
N ARG A 694 20.45 22.43 -13.19
CA ARG A 694 19.51 23.38 -12.61
C ARG A 694 19.26 24.52 -13.59
N MET A 695 17.99 24.79 -13.89
CA MET A 695 17.54 25.84 -14.80
C MET A 695 16.83 26.95 -14.04
N THR A 696 17.19 28.20 -14.34
CA THR A 696 16.58 29.41 -13.76
C THR A 696 16.24 30.45 -14.83
N TYR A 697 15.36 31.37 -14.47
CA TYR A 697 15.06 32.57 -15.24
C TYR A 697 15.80 33.78 -14.65
N LYS A 698 16.65 34.42 -15.45
CA LYS A 698 17.65 35.42 -15.01
C LYS A 698 17.04 36.69 -14.40
N ASP A 699 15.92 37.15 -14.96
CA ASP A 699 15.35 38.45 -14.62
C ASP A 699 14.31 38.38 -13.49
N ARG A 700 14.26 37.27 -12.76
CA ARG A 700 13.35 37.05 -11.63
C ARG A 700 14.10 36.48 -10.44
N PRO A 701 13.76 36.90 -9.21
CA PRO A 701 14.39 36.32 -8.02
C PRO A 701 14.05 34.83 -7.89
N LEU A 702 14.93 34.11 -7.20
CA LEU A 702 14.61 32.76 -6.72
C LEU A 702 13.52 32.83 -5.64
N GLN A 703 12.79 31.74 -5.47
CA GLN A 703 11.79 31.60 -4.41
C GLN A 703 12.45 31.74 -3.03
N ALA A 704 11.79 32.47 -2.14
CA ALA A 704 12.23 32.53 -0.76
C ALA A 704 11.95 31.19 -0.04
N PRO A 705 12.89 30.69 0.77
CA PRO A 705 12.69 29.43 1.50
C PRO A 705 11.48 29.51 2.44
N VAL A 706 10.71 28.42 2.48
CA VAL A 706 9.53 28.31 3.35
C VAL A 706 9.80 27.26 4.41
N LYS A 707 9.70 27.63 5.69
CA LYS A 707 9.92 26.69 6.79
C LYS A 707 8.79 25.65 6.83
N ILE A 708 9.15 24.39 6.55
CA ILE A 708 8.24 23.23 6.58
C ILE A 708 8.69 22.23 7.65
N ALA A 709 9.86 21.61 7.50
CA ALA A 709 10.37 20.65 8.48
C ALA A 709 10.41 21.26 9.89
N GLY A 710 9.72 20.63 10.84
CA GLY A 710 9.67 21.08 12.23
C GLY A 710 8.85 22.35 12.49
N ALA A 711 8.14 22.90 11.51
CA ALA A 711 7.26 24.06 11.69
C ALA A 711 6.06 23.75 12.62
N SER A 712 5.45 24.79 13.20
CA SER A 712 4.22 24.62 14.00
C SER A 712 3.03 24.26 13.11
N LEU A 713 1.99 23.65 13.68
CA LEU A 713 0.76 23.37 12.93
C LEU A 713 0.12 24.66 12.38
N GLU A 714 0.17 25.79 13.10
CA GLU A 714 -0.36 27.05 12.55
C GLU A 714 0.43 27.49 11.31
N GLN A 715 1.77 27.40 11.36
CA GLN A 715 2.61 27.76 10.22
C GLN A 715 2.38 26.80 9.03
N LEU A 716 2.24 25.50 9.29
CA LEU A 716 1.96 24.53 8.23
C LEU A 716 0.59 24.78 7.57
N MET A 717 -0.46 25.10 8.35
CA MET A 717 -1.75 25.51 7.76
C MET A 717 -1.60 26.77 6.92
N LYS A 718 -0.80 27.76 7.37
CA LYS A 718 -0.52 28.96 6.58
C LYS A 718 0.23 28.65 5.29
N ASN A 719 1.15 27.69 5.30
CA ASN A 719 1.90 27.28 4.10
C ASN A 719 0.97 26.67 3.02
N LEU A 720 -0.18 26.10 3.40
CA LEU A 720 -1.18 25.60 2.44
C LEU A 720 -1.86 26.72 1.64
N GLU A 721 -1.68 27.98 2.03
CA GLU A 721 -2.14 29.15 1.27
C GLU A 721 -1.11 29.63 0.23
N HIS A 722 0.13 29.11 0.27
CA HIS A 722 1.20 29.53 -0.64
C HIS A 722 0.81 29.30 -2.10
N PRO A 723 1.18 30.15 -3.08
CA PRO A 723 0.78 29.98 -4.49
C PRO A 723 1.48 28.82 -5.20
N ILE A 724 2.69 28.44 -4.77
CA ILE A 724 3.48 27.36 -5.38
C ILE A 724 3.12 25.97 -4.88
N ASP A 725 2.90 25.04 -5.81
CA ASP A 725 2.53 23.65 -5.54
C ASP A 725 3.56 22.91 -4.70
N GLY A 726 4.85 23.03 -5.00
CA GLY A 726 5.93 22.36 -4.26
C GLY A 726 5.96 22.71 -2.77
N VAL A 727 5.55 23.93 -2.39
CA VAL A 727 5.44 24.33 -0.96
C VAL A 727 4.27 23.62 -0.29
N ARG A 728 3.09 23.59 -0.93
CA ARG A 728 1.91 22.89 -0.40
C ARG A 728 2.11 21.39 -0.35
N TYR A 729 2.74 20.84 -1.39
CA TYR A 729 3.11 19.42 -1.51
C TYR A 729 3.96 18.95 -0.34
N ARG A 730 5.10 19.60 -0.11
CA ARG A 730 6.00 19.30 1.01
C ARG A 730 5.35 19.55 2.37
N THR A 731 4.47 20.54 2.46
CA THR A 731 3.67 20.80 3.67
C THR A 731 2.72 19.64 3.98
N ARG A 732 2.05 19.05 2.98
CA ARG A 732 1.21 17.85 3.16
C ARG A 732 2.04 16.62 3.55
N ILE A 733 3.22 16.44 2.95
CA ILE A 733 4.18 15.39 3.35
C ILE A 733 4.55 15.54 4.83
N GLU A 734 4.91 16.74 5.27
CA GLU A 734 5.25 17.01 6.68
C GLU A 734 4.06 16.71 7.61
N LEU A 735 2.85 17.11 7.22
CA LEU A 735 1.62 16.85 7.99
C LEU A 735 1.29 15.35 8.06
N SER A 736 1.67 14.56 7.06
CA SER A 736 1.46 13.10 7.05
C SER A 736 2.14 12.38 8.22
N GLY A 737 3.25 12.94 8.75
CA GLY A 737 3.97 12.44 9.92
C GLY A 737 3.45 12.95 11.27
N ARG A 738 2.43 13.81 11.28
CA ARG A 738 1.87 14.39 12.51
C ARG A 738 0.65 13.62 12.99
N GLU A 739 0.36 13.74 14.28
CA GLU A 739 -0.79 13.09 14.89
C GLU A 739 -2.12 13.56 14.26
N THR A 740 -2.89 12.62 13.69
CA THR A 740 -4.15 12.90 12.97
C THR A 740 -5.09 13.81 13.75
N ALA A 741 -5.31 13.57 15.04
CA ALA A 741 -6.24 14.38 15.83
C ALA A 741 -5.82 15.87 15.87
N LYS A 742 -4.52 16.14 16.01
CA LYS A 742 -3.98 17.50 16.04
C LYS A 742 -4.01 18.17 14.67
N VAL A 743 -3.69 17.42 13.60
CA VAL A 743 -3.77 17.95 12.23
C VAL A 743 -5.20 18.33 11.88
N ILE A 744 -6.16 17.45 12.13
CA ILE A 744 -7.57 17.70 11.80
C ILE A 744 -8.15 18.85 12.63
N ASP A 745 -7.80 18.94 13.91
CA ASP A 745 -8.20 20.06 14.76
C ASP A 745 -7.64 21.41 14.27
N ALA A 746 -6.35 21.45 13.89
CA ALA A 746 -5.75 22.63 13.29
C ALA A 746 -6.37 22.98 11.92
N ALA A 747 -6.60 21.99 11.06
CA ALA A 747 -7.24 22.17 9.77
C ALA A 747 -8.66 22.74 9.92
N ASN A 748 -9.46 22.22 10.85
CA ASN A 748 -10.82 22.72 11.12
C ASN A 748 -10.83 24.18 11.60
N ARG A 749 -9.90 24.56 12.49
CA ARG A 749 -9.76 25.97 12.90
C ARG A 749 -9.38 26.86 11.72
N TRP A 750 -8.43 26.42 10.91
CA TRP A 750 -7.94 27.16 9.76
C TRP A 750 -9.03 27.36 8.70
N ILE A 751 -9.75 26.30 8.31
CA ILE A 751 -10.79 26.42 7.27
C ILE A 751 -11.98 27.31 7.67
N ASN A 752 -12.26 27.45 8.96
CA ASN A 752 -13.38 28.28 9.46
C ASN A 752 -13.20 29.79 9.21
N GLN A 753 -12.00 30.24 8.79
CA GLN A 753 -11.77 31.63 8.40
C GLN A 753 -12.16 31.92 6.93
N PHE A 754 -12.44 30.88 6.15
CA PHE A 754 -12.75 30.97 4.73
C PHE A 754 -14.25 30.83 4.47
N ASP A 755 -14.68 31.37 3.34
CA ASP A 755 -16.07 31.42 2.91
C ASP A 755 -16.23 30.58 1.64
N ALA A 756 -16.99 29.48 1.72
CA ALA A 756 -17.21 28.57 0.60
C ALA A 756 -17.96 29.20 -0.59
N SER A 757 -18.59 30.36 -0.39
CA SER A 757 -19.23 31.14 -1.45
C SER A 757 -18.29 32.13 -2.16
N ASN A 758 -17.05 32.29 -1.67
CA ASN A 758 -16.03 33.12 -2.31
C ASN A 758 -15.09 32.26 -3.18
N PRO A 759 -15.01 32.50 -4.51
CA PRO A 759 -14.12 31.76 -5.41
C PRO A 759 -12.64 31.75 -4.96
N GLU A 760 -12.13 32.87 -4.45
CA GLU A 760 -10.72 33.00 -4.03
C GLU A 760 -10.39 32.11 -2.82
N HIS A 761 -11.40 31.78 -2.01
CA HIS A 761 -11.26 30.92 -0.84
C HIS A 761 -11.37 29.42 -1.16
N ALA A 762 -11.85 29.07 -2.36
CA ALA A 762 -12.20 27.70 -2.71
C ALA A 762 -11.00 26.74 -2.68
N HIS A 763 -9.82 27.22 -3.07
CA HIS A 763 -8.60 26.39 -3.06
C HIS A 763 -8.13 26.07 -1.63
N HIS A 764 -8.15 27.04 -0.71
CA HIS A 764 -7.78 26.80 0.69
C HIS A 764 -8.73 25.79 1.36
N LEU A 765 -10.03 25.92 1.10
CA LEU A 765 -11.02 24.94 1.55
C LEU A 765 -10.76 23.54 0.96
N LEU A 766 -10.35 23.47 -0.31
CA LEU A 766 -9.98 22.22 -0.97
C LEU A 766 -8.73 21.57 -0.35
N GLU A 767 -7.68 22.33 -0.04
CA GLU A 767 -6.52 21.82 0.71
C GLU A 767 -6.94 21.26 2.08
N GLY A 768 -7.87 21.94 2.77
CA GLY A 768 -8.48 21.41 3.99
C GLY A 768 -9.21 20.07 3.78
N LEU A 769 -9.97 19.94 2.70
CA LEU A 769 -10.66 18.70 2.34
C LEU A 769 -9.67 17.56 2.05
N TRP A 770 -8.59 17.87 1.34
CA TRP A 770 -7.51 16.92 1.08
C TRP A 770 -6.82 16.47 2.36
N LEU A 771 -6.48 17.37 3.30
CA LEU A 771 -5.93 16.95 4.60
C LEU A 771 -6.83 15.96 5.34
N HIS A 772 -8.15 16.19 5.31
CA HIS A 772 -9.15 15.26 5.85
C HIS A 772 -9.04 13.88 5.16
N GLN A 773 -8.95 13.85 3.83
CA GLN A 773 -8.74 12.63 3.06
C GLN A 773 -7.43 11.91 3.42
N GLN A 774 -6.30 12.64 3.48
CA GLN A 774 -4.95 12.12 3.79
C GLN A 774 -4.86 11.46 5.17
N HIS A 775 -5.60 12.00 6.13
CA HIS A 775 -5.65 11.48 7.49
C HIS A 775 -6.78 10.46 7.71
N ASN A 776 -7.45 10.03 6.64
CA ASN A 776 -8.56 9.08 6.66
C ASN A 776 -9.68 9.54 7.62
N VAL A 777 -10.05 10.83 7.54
CA VAL A 777 -11.15 11.46 8.28
C VAL A 777 -12.10 12.09 7.27
N ARG A 778 -13.32 11.57 7.15
CA ARG A 778 -14.30 12.08 6.19
C ARG A 778 -14.97 13.35 6.72
N ASN A 779 -14.71 14.50 6.09
CA ASN A 779 -15.46 15.74 6.33
C ASN A 779 -16.54 15.92 5.26
N THR A 780 -17.71 15.32 5.50
CA THR A 780 -18.83 15.33 4.55
C THR A 780 -19.48 16.70 4.39
N GLN A 781 -19.42 17.55 5.43
CA GLN A 781 -19.90 18.93 5.37
C GLN A 781 -19.06 19.75 4.38
N LEU A 782 -17.74 19.81 4.60
CA LEU A 782 -16.82 20.54 3.73
C LEU A 782 -16.87 20.03 2.28
N LEU A 783 -16.97 18.71 2.09
CA LEU A 783 -17.19 18.13 0.76
C LEU A 783 -18.46 18.68 0.11
N THR A 784 -19.57 18.72 0.85
CA THR A 784 -20.87 19.21 0.33
C THR A 784 -20.82 20.69 -0.03
N GLU A 785 -20.09 21.49 0.75
CA GLU A 785 -19.86 22.91 0.47
C GLU A 785 -19.03 23.09 -0.80
N LEU A 786 -17.91 22.39 -0.94
CA LEU A 786 -17.04 22.46 -2.11
C LEU A 786 -17.68 21.94 -3.40
N LEU A 787 -18.56 20.93 -3.32
CA LEU A 787 -19.36 20.47 -4.46
C LEU A 787 -20.28 21.58 -5.02
N LYS A 788 -20.59 22.60 -4.21
CA LYS A 788 -21.40 23.78 -4.58
C LYS A 788 -20.56 25.04 -4.78
N SER A 789 -19.23 24.96 -4.65
CA SER A 789 -18.32 26.10 -4.78
C SER A 789 -18.59 26.86 -6.09
N PRO A 790 -18.51 28.20 -6.11
CA PRO A 790 -18.57 28.96 -7.37
C PRO A 790 -17.37 28.67 -8.29
N GLU A 791 -16.23 28.27 -7.73
CA GLU A 791 -15.04 27.88 -8.47
C GLU A 791 -15.20 26.47 -9.05
N ALA A 792 -15.18 26.37 -10.38
CA ALA A 792 -15.48 25.15 -11.09
C ALA A 792 -14.44 24.04 -10.89
N HIS A 793 -13.17 24.42 -10.78
CA HIS A 793 -12.09 23.47 -10.54
C HIS A 793 -12.17 22.85 -9.14
N ALA A 794 -12.52 23.65 -8.13
CA ALA A 794 -12.76 23.15 -6.78
C ALA A 794 -13.92 22.14 -6.74
N ARG A 795 -15.00 22.37 -7.50
CA ARG A 795 -16.10 21.39 -7.63
C ARG A 795 -15.62 20.08 -8.24
N ASN A 796 -14.76 20.11 -9.27
CA ASN A 796 -14.24 18.90 -9.91
C ASN A 796 -13.30 18.12 -8.99
N ALA A 797 -12.45 18.81 -8.23
CA ALA A 797 -11.61 18.20 -7.22
C ALA A 797 -12.46 17.55 -6.11
N ALA A 798 -13.49 18.24 -5.62
CA ALA A 798 -14.44 17.70 -4.63
C ALA A 798 -15.18 16.46 -5.15
N ARG A 799 -15.56 16.41 -6.44
CA ARG A 799 -16.13 15.19 -7.07
C ARG A 799 -15.15 14.03 -7.08
N THR A 800 -13.86 14.30 -7.26
CA THR A 800 -12.81 13.27 -7.18
C THR A 800 -12.68 12.74 -5.76
N VAL A 801 -12.70 13.61 -4.74
CA VAL A 801 -12.75 13.20 -3.32
C VAL A 801 -14.00 12.36 -3.04
N GLN A 802 -15.18 12.79 -3.50
CA GLN A 802 -16.42 12.03 -3.40
C GLN A 802 -16.30 10.65 -4.04
N HIS A 803 -15.69 10.55 -5.22
CA HIS A 803 -15.46 9.28 -5.91
C HIS A 803 -14.54 8.36 -5.11
N HIS A 804 -13.47 8.87 -4.50
CA HIS A 804 -12.61 8.08 -3.64
C HIS A 804 -13.32 7.61 -2.36
N TRP A 805 -14.08 8.48 -1.70
CA TRP A 805 -14.74 8.14 -0.44
C TRP A 805 -15.93 7.21 -0.61
N PHE A 806 -16.66 7.28 -1.72
CA PHE A 806 -17.94 6.58 -1.87
C PHE A 806 -18.06 5.75 -3.15
N GLY A 807 -17.27 6.04 -4.19
CA GLY A 807 -17.35 5.38 -5.50
C GLY A 807 -16.44 4.15 -5.67
N MET A 808 -15.38 4.02 -4.87
CA MET A 808 -14.40 2.92 -4.98
C MET A 808 -14.54 1.82 -3.92
N GLU A 809 -15.39 1.99 -2.92
CA GLU A 809 -15.73 0.90 -2.01
C GLU A 809 -16.74 -0.02 -2.71
N GLN A 810 -16.49 -1.33 -2.75
CA GLN A 810 -17.58 -2.31 -2.72
C GLN A 810 -18.28 -2.21 -1.35
N ALA A 811 -18.81 -1.03 -1.04
CA ALA A 811 -19.66 -0.84 0.12
C ALA A 811 -20.98 -1.55 -0.18
N PRO A 812 -21.56 -2.28 0.79
CA PRO A 812 -22.90 -2.82 0.63
C PRO A 812 -23.86 -1.70 0.19
N PRO A 813 -24.89 -2.00 -0.63
CA PRO A 813 -25.79 -1.01 -1.26
C PRO A 813 -26.43 0.02 -0.31
N ALA A 814 -26.35 -0.19 1.01
CA ALA A 814 -26.87 0.69 2.04
C ALA A 814 -26.21 2.08 2.10
N LEU A 815 -24.95 2.26 1.66
CA LEU A 815 -24.29 3.58 1.76
C LEU A 815 -24.67 4.54 0.62
N ILE A 816 -24.95 4.03 -0.59
CA ILE A 816 -25.31 4.85 -1.76
C ILE A 816 -26.72 5.45 -1.60
N ALA A 817 -27.59 4.82 -0.80
CA ALA A 817 -28.94 5.31 -0.50
C ALA A 817 -29.00 6.38 0.62
N SER A 818 -27.85 6.87 1.10
CA SER A 818 -27.77 7.93 2.14
C SER A 818 -27.43 9.32 1.59
N VAL A 819 -27.29 9.46 0.26
CA VAL A 819 -27.06 10.76 -0.41
C VAL A 819 -28.36 11.56 -0.63
N GLU A 820 -29.51 11.05 -0.20
CA GLU A 820 -30.72 11.88 -0.09
C GLU A 820 -30.70 12.71 1.19
N ILE A 821 -30.39 13.99 1.01
CA ILE A 821 -30.81 15.15 1.81
C ILE A 821 -30.85 14.87 3.31
N GLY A 822 -29.73 15.16 3.99
CA GLY A 822 -29.73 15.46 5.41
C GLY A 822 -30.61 16.68 5.68
N LYS A 823 -31.92 16.48 5.81
CA LYS A 823 -32.70 17.24 6.78
C LYS A 823 -32.27 16.69 8.13
N GLU A 824 -31.79 17.57 9.00
CA GLU A 824 -31.64 17.25 10.42
C GLU A 824 -32.87 16.47 10.88
N THR A 825 -32.64 15.27 11.39
CA THR A 825 -33.69 14.44 11.92
C THR A 825 -34.27 15.18 13.13
N PRO A 826 -35.56 15.59 13.11
CA PRO A 826 -36.11 16.36 14.22
C PRO A 826 -36.01 15.54 15.51
N ALA A 827 -35.62 16.18 16.61
CA ALA A 827 -35.47 15.52 17.90
C ALA A 827 -36.78 14.84 18.33
N SER A 828 -36.69 13.58 18.78
CA SER A 828 -37.82 12.84 19.33
C SER A 828 -38.13 13.26 20.77
N GLY A 829 -39.40 13.16 21.17
CA GLY A 829 -39.94 13.72 22.41
C GLY A 829 -41.17 14.59 22.15
N VAL A 830 -41.61 15.34 23.16
CA VAL A 830 -42.70 16.32 23.00
C VAL A 830 -42.18 17.50 22.17
N THR A 831 -42.71 17.67 20.96
CA THR A 831 -42.28 18.70 20.01
C THR A 831 -43.09 19.98 20.13
N ALA A 832 -44.34 19.90 20.63
CA ALA A 832 -45.17 21.04 20.98
C ALA A 832 -46.16 20.66 22.08
N SER A 833 -46.50 21.59 22.98
CA SER A 833 -47.49 21.37 24.03
C SER A 833 -48.32 22.64 24.24
N SER A 834 -49.65 22.51 24.08
CA SER A 834 -50.65 23.54 24.34
C SER A 834 -51.74 22.99 25.27
N PRO A 835 -52.66 23.83 25.78
CA PRO A 835 -53.78 23.36 26.61
C PRO A 835 -54.67 22.30 25.92
N ASP A 836 -54.73 22.32 24.59
CA ASP A 836 -55.67 21.50 23.81
C ASP A 836 -54.99 20.40 22.97
N LEU A 837 -53.66 20.47 22.77
CA LEU A 837 -52.89 19.54 21.93
C LEU A 837 -51.46 19.32 22.44
N VAL A 838 -51.01 18.07 22.47
CA VAL A 838 -49.60 17.69 22.62
C VAL A 838 -49.13 16.97 21.36
N GLU A 839 -48.09 17.50 20.72
CA GLU A 839 -47.40 16.84 19.61
C GLU A 839 -46.16 16.11 20.12
N VAL A 840 -46.01 14.85 19.72
CA VAL A 840 -44.92 13.98 20.14
C VAL A 840 -44.31 13.32 18.91
N ARG A 841 -42.99 13.24 18.88
CA ARG A 841 -42.25 12.52 17.85
C ARG A 841 -41.56 11.31 18.47
N ILE A 842 -41.75 10.14 17.87
CA ILE A 842 -41.16 8.88 18.33
C ILE A 842 -40.50 8.20 17.13
N GLY A 843 -39.21 7.94 17.23
CA GLY A 843 -38.44 7.19 16.24
C GLY A 843 -38.03 5.81 16.74
N THR A 844 -37.57 4.96 15.83
CA THR A 844 -36.88 3.71 16.17
C THR A 844 -35.37 3.94 16.21
N ILE A 845 -34.64 3.25 17.08
CA ILE A 845 -33.16 3.27 17.09
C ILE A 845 -32.68 2.15 16.15
N PRO A 846 -31.93 2.46 15.07
CA PRO A 846 -31.47 1.46 14.10
C PRO A 846 -30.79 0.27 14.77
N GLU A 847 -31.19 -0.94 14.40
CA GLU A 847 -30.63 -2.23 14.85
C GLU A 847 -30.71 -2.51 16.37
N LYS A 848 -31.45 -1.70 17.14
CA LYS A 848 -31.58 -1.90 18.60
C LYS A 848 -32.92 -2.42 19.06
N MET A 849 -33.91 -2.56 18.17
CA MET A 849 -35.30 -2.95 18.50
C MET A 849 -35.85 -2.15 19.70
N LYS A 850 -35.71 -0.82 19.63
CA LYS A 850 -36.12 0.12 20.68
C LYS A 850 -36.68 1.41 20.06
N TYR A 851 -37.61 2.04 20.76
CA TYR A 851 -37.94 3.44 20.50
C TYR A 851 -36.84 4.35 21.04
N ASP A 852 -36.67 5.51 20.42
CA ASP A 852 -35.69 6.52 20.82
C ASP A 852 -36.08 7.31 22.08
N ILE A 853 -37.38 7.30 22.43
CA ILE A 853 -37.87 7.75 23.74
C ILE A 853 -38.47 6.58 24.54
N LYS A 854 -38.27 6.62 25.86
CA LYS A 854 -38.81 5.62 26.78
C LYS A 854 -40.11 6.05 27.44
N GLU A 855 -40.34 7.36 27.53
CA GLU A 855 -41.54 7.93 28.12
C GLU A 855 -41.81 9.35 27.62
N PHE A 856 -43.07 9.77 27.68
CA PHE A 856 -43.50 11.17 27.56
C PHE A 856 -44.75 11.42 28.43
N SER A 857 -45.12 12.68 28.67
CA SER A 857 -46.25 13.05 29.53
C SER A 857 -47.29 13.90 28.81
N VAL A 858 -48.56 13.63 29.09
CA VAL A 858 -49.74 14.35 28.55
C VAL A 858 -50.77 14.56 29.66
N LYS A 859 -51.59 15.63 29.56
CA LYS A 859 -52.71 15.82 30.49
C LYS A 859 -53.91 14.95 30.10
N ALA A 860 -54.68 14.52 31.11
CA ALA A 860 -55.92 13.78 30.90
C ALA A 860 -56.88 14.56 29.99
N GLY A 861 -57.49 13.88 29.01
CA GLY A 861 -58.46 14.46 28.09
C GLY A 861 -57.88 15.37 26.97
N VAL A 862 -56.57 15.59 26.92
CA VAL A 862 -55.93 16.42 25.88
C VAL A 862 -55.70 15.63 24.59
N LYS A 863 -55.81 16.27 23.42
CA LYS A 863 -55.49 15.63 22.14
C LYS A 863 -53.98 15.38 22.04
N VAL A 864 -53.59 14.21 21.53
CA VAL A 864 -52.21 13.79 21.32
C VAL A 864 -52.02 13.48 19.84
N LYS A 865 -50.99 14.07 19.24
CA LYS A 865 -50.57 13.81 17.87
C LYS A 865 -49.17 13.21 17.90
N VAL A 866 -49.05 11.94 17.57
CA VAL A 866 -47.77 11.22 17.55
C VAL A 866 -47.30 11.07 16.11
N THR A 867 -46.12 11.60 15.80
CA THR A 867 -45.39 11.29 14.57
C THR A 867 -44.47 10.12 14.84
N PHE A 868 -44.82 8.94 14.35
CA PHE A 868 -44.01 7.74 14.46
C PHE A 868 -43.17 7.54 13.20
N VAL A 869 -41.85 7.36 13.35
CA VAL A 869 -40.92 7.19 12.23
C VAL A 869 -40.09 5.93 12.43
N ASN A 870 -40.01 5.08 11.40
CA ASN A 870 -39.18 3.89 11.45
C ASN A 870 -37.82 4.13 10.75
N TYR A 871 -36.74 4.26 11.51
CA TYR A 871 -35.36 4.31 11.00
C TYR A 871 -34.65 2.97 10.96
N ASP A 872 -35.28 1.92 11.51
CA ASP A 872 -34.72 0.59 11.57
C ASP A 872 -34.96 -0.14 10.24
N PHE A 873 -34.08 -1.08 9.90
CA PHE A 873 -34.20 -1.85 8.67
C PHE A 873 -35.41 -2.79 8.71
N MET A 874 -35.78 -3.26 9.90
CA MET A 874 -36.95 -4.12 10.11
C MET A 874 -38.23 -3.29 10.21
N PRO A 875 -39.38 -3.83 9.77
CA PRO A 875 -40.65 -3.14 9.92
C PRO A 875 -41.10 -3.05 11.38
N HIS A 876 -41.61 -1.89 11.78
CA HIS A 876 -42.09 -1.64 13.14
C HIS A 876 -43.41 -0.88 13.11
N ASN A 877 -44.22 -1.08 14.14
CA ASN A 877 -45.40 -0.29 14.44
C ASN A 877 -45.29 0.29 15.87
N ILE A 878 -46.22 1.16 16.24
CA ILE A 878 -46.43 1.58 17.62
C ILE A 878 -47.90 1.43 17.99
N VAL A 879 -48.15 0.76 19.11
CA VAL A 879 -49.50 0.52 19.65
C VAL A 879 -49.56 1.12 21.04
N PHE A 880 -50.54 1.97 21.31
CA PHE A 880 -50.82 2.53 22.64
C PHE A 880 -51.91 1.69 23.31
N GLY A 881 -51.67 1.25 24.54
CA GLY A 881 -52.58 0.39 25.30
C GLY A 881 -52.84 0.89 26.72
N LEU A 882 -53.83 0.28 27.37
CA LEU A 882 -54.16 0.52 28.78
C LEU A 882 -52.97 0.19 29.72
N PRO A 883 -52.97 0.67 30.98
CA PRO A 883 -51.88 0.40 31.91
C PRO A 883 -51.62 -1.10 32.11
N LYS A 884 -50.35 -1.52 32.07
CA LYS A 884 -49.90 -2.92 32.25
C LYS A 884 -50.49 -3.91 31.22
N SER A 885 -50.76 -3.45 30.01
CA SER A 885 -51.32 -4.26 28.92
C SER A 885 -50.29 -4.72 27.89
N ALA A 886 -49.06 -4.19 27.89
CA ALA A 886 -48.06 -4.45 26.85
C ALA A 886 -47.78 -5.95 26.59
N ASN A 887 -47.62 -6.77 27.63
CA ASN A 887 -47.35 -8.20 27.44
C ASN A 887 -48.56 -8.94 26.85
N GLU A 888 -49.78 -8.55 27.24
CA GLU A 888 -51.01 -9.17 26.74
C GLU A 888 -51.25 -8.83 25.26
N ILE A 889 -51.13 -7.55 24.90
CA ILE A 889 -51.23 -7.08 23.52
C ILE A 889 -50.13 -7.72 22.66
N GLY A 890 -48.89 -7.75 23.16
CA GLY A 890 -47.75 -8.35 22.46
C GLY A 890 -47.90 -9.86 22.22
N MET A 891 -48.44 -10.60 23.20
CA MET A 891 -48.73 -12.02 23.05
C MET A 891 -49.88 -12.28 22.07
N ALA A 892 -50.94 -11.48 22.12
CA ALA A 892 -52.05 -11.56 21.17
C ALA A 892 -51.58 -11.28 19.74
N ALA A 893 -50.62 -10.36 19.55
CA ALA A 893 -50.03 -10.07 18.24
C ALA A 893 -49.20 -11.23 17.68
N ILE A 894 -48.44 -11.94 18.54
CA ILE A 894 -47.70 -13.15 18.15
C ILE A 894 -48.67 -14.25 17.69
N GLN A 895 -49.83 -14.38 18.33
CA GLN A 895 -50.85 -15.39 17.99
C GLN A 895 -51.50 -15.17 16.62
N LEU A 896 -51.34 -13.99 15.99
CA LEU A 896 -51.80 -13.76 14.63
C LEU A 896 -51.03 -14.60 13.59
N GLY A 897 -49.82 -15.08 13.93
CA GLY A 897 -49.03 -15.94 13.05
C GLY A 897 -48.82 -15.35 11.65
N ALA A 898 -49.06 -16.17 10.61
CA ALA A 898 -48.89 -15.76 9.21
C ALA A 898 -49.89 -14.68 8.76
N ASP A 899 -51.07 -14.62 9.37
CA ASP A 899 -52.11 -13.61 9.05
C ASP A 899 -51.72 -12.21 9.55
N GLY A 900 -50.70 -12.12 10.41
CA GLY A 900 -50.25 -10.88 11.02
C GLY A 900 -49.82 -9.81 10.03
N PHE A 901 -49.22 -10.17 8.89
CA PHE A 901 -48.85 -9.18 7.87
C PHE A 901 -50.06 -8.45 7.26
N GLY A 902 -51.18 -9.16 7.06
CA GLY A 902 -52.42 -8.55 6.56
C GLY A 902 -53.08 -7.59 7.56
N LYS A 903 -52.78 -7.75 8.86
CA LYS A 903 -53.28 -6.90 9.95
C LYS A 903 -52.21 -5.94 10.51
N GLY A 904 -51.04 -5.85 9.88
CA GLY A 904 -49.92 -5.05 10.41
C GLY A 904 -49.47 -5.44 11.82
N PHE A 905 -49.71 -6.70 12.21
CA PHE A 905 -49.53 -7.26 13.56
C PHE A 905 -50.28 -6.53 14.67
N ILE A 906 -51.42 -5.91 14.36
CA ILE A 906 -52.30 -5.31 15.36
C ILE A 906 -53.40 -6.34 15.70
N PRO A 907 -53.43 -6.90 16.93
CA PRO A 907 -54.44 -7.88 17.31
C PRO A 907 -55.77 -7.20 17.65
N ASP A 908 -56.87 -7.95 17.51
CA ASP A 908 -58.18 -7.52 18.00
C ASP A 908 -58.19 -7.63 19.54
N ASN A 909 -57.82 -6.54 20.23
CA ASN A 909 -57.68 -6.50 21.68
C ASN A 909 -58.31 -5.20 22.25
N ASP A 910 -59.21 -5.35 23.23
CA ASP A 910 -59.99 -4.25 23.83
C ASP A 910 -59.17 -3.29 24.70
N LYS A 911 -57.90 -3.61 24.96
CA LYS A 911 -56.95 -2.76 25.68
C LYS A 911 -56.13 -1.84 24.78
N ILE A 912 -56.28 -1.95 23.46
CA ILE A 912 -55.62 -1.03 22.50
C ILE A 912 -56.42 0.28 22.45
N ILE A 913 -55.72 1.40 22.66
CA ILE A 913 -56.27 2.76 22.54
C ILE A 913 -56.17 3.23 21.09
N THR A 914 -54.98 3.09 20.49
CA THR A 914 -54.71 3.46 19.10
C THR A 914 -53.42 2.78 18.61
N SER A 915 -53.18 2.81 17.30
CA SER A 915 -52.00 2.19 16.68
C SER A 915 -51.61 2.86 15.37
N SER A 916 -50.33 2.85 15.04
CA SER A 916 -49.86 3.05 13.66
C SER A 916 -50.03 1.78 12.83
N LYS A 917 -49.91 1.92 11.51
CA LYS A 917 -49.62 0.84 10.58
C LYS A 917 -48.22 0.26 10.84
N LEU A 918 -47.94 -0.86 10.21
CA LEU A 918 -46.60 -1.44 10.14
C LEU A 918 -45.76 -0.65 9.13
N LEU A 919 -44.85 0.18 9.64
CA LEU A 919 -44.00 1.05 8.85
C LEU A 919 -42.72 0.32 8.41
N GLN A 920 -42.43 0.37 7.12
CA GLN A 920 -41.15 -0.07 6.56
C GLN A 920 -40.05 0.95 6.87
N ASN A 921 -38.79 0.59 6.59
CA ASN A 921 -37.65 1.49 6.76
C ASN A 921 -37.89 2.85 6.06
N LYS A 922 -37.61 3.94 6.79
CA LYS A 922 -37.81 5.35 6.43
C LYS A 922 -39.27 5.81 6.25
N GLN A 923 -40.26 4.98 6.57
CA GLN A 923 -41.65 5.43 6.57
C GLN A 923 -42.00 6.15 7.87
N GLU A 924 -42.92 7.11 7.76
CA GLU A 924 -43.52 7.82 8.90
C GLU A 924 -45.04 7.79 8.82
N GLU A 925 -45.69 7.84 9.99
CA GLU A 925 -47.12 8.01 10.10
C GLU A 925 -47.47 8.91 11.28
N ILE A 926 -48.49 9.74 11.10
CA ILE A 926 -49.05 10.58 12.16
C ILE A 926 -50.33 9.91 12.65
N ILE A 927 -50.39 9.63 13.96
CA ILE A 927 -51.58 9.14 14.64
C ILE A 927 -52.09 10.18 15.63
N GLU A 928 -53.40 10.43 15.61
CA GLU A 928 -54.06 11.37 16.51
C GLU A 928 -55.08 10.64 17.39
N PHE A 929 -55.07 10.93 18.69
CA PHE A 929 -56.02 10.36 19.65
C PHE A 929 -56.19 11.29 20.86
N THR A 930 -57.25 11.09 21.65
CA THR A 930 -57.43 11.81 22.92
C THR A 930 -56.78 11.01 24.05
N ALA A 931 -55.93 11.66 24.85
CA ALA A 931 -55.35 11.06 26.04
C ALA A 931 -56.48 10.60 27.00
N PRO A 932 -56.39 9.40 27.59
CA PRO A 932 -57.40 8.90 28.52
C PRO A 932 -57.72 9.88 29.66
N ASP A 933 -58.97 9.93 30.11
CA ASP A 933 -59.41 10.85 31.18
C ASP A 933 -58.91 10.45 32.58
N LYS A 934 -58.31 9.26 32.71
CA LYS A 934 -57.81 8.72 33.96
C LYS A 934 -56.28 8.86 34.02
N PRO A 935 -55.72 9.55 35.03
CA PRO A 935 -54.28 9.58 35.22
C PRO A 935 -53.69 8.18 35.43
N GLY A 936 -52.51 7.96 34.87
CA GLY A 936 -51.80 6.68 34.96
C GLY A 936 -50.70 6.50 33.93
N ASP A 937 -49.98 5.39 34.04
CA ASP A 937 -48.91 4.99 33.13
C ASP A 937 -49.49 4.07 32.05
N TYR A 938 -49.68 4.60 30.85
CA TYR A 938 -50.22 3.88 29.70
C TYR A 938 -49.08 3.31 28.85
N ASP A 939 -49.20 2.07 28.43
CA ASP A 939 -48.13 1.41 27.68
C ASP A 939 -48.14 1.84 26.21
N PHE A 940 -46.96 1.96 25.60
CA PHE A 940 -46.83 1.85 24.16
C PHE A 940 -45.77 0.82 23.78
N LEU A 941 -45.99 0.07 22.70
CA LEU A 941 -45.17 -1.07 22.32
C LEU A 941 -45.16 -1.32 20.81
N CYS A 942 -44.13 -2.02 20.33
CA CYS A 942 -44.13 -2.61 19.00
C CYS A 942 -44.72 -4.02 19.08
N THR A 943 -45.71 -4.30 18.24
CA THR A 943 -46.38 -5.60 18.18
C THR A 943 -45.91 -6.47 17.03
N PHE A 944 -44.91 -6.05 16.25
CA PHE A 944 -44.21 -6.96 15.34
C PHE A 944 -43.65 -8.17 16.13
N PRO A 945 -43.73 -9.40 15.60
CA PRO A 945 -43.56 -10.60 16.41
C PRO A 945 -42.28 -10.61 17.25
N GLY A 946 -42.45 -10.75 18.57
CA GLY A 946 -41.34 -10.79 19.53
C GLY A 946 -40.78 -9.43 19.98
N HIS A 947 -41.09 -8.32 19.30
CA HIS A 947 -40.49 -7.01 19.59
C HIS A 947 -40.96 -6.41 20.93
N HIS A 948 -42.22 -6.64 21.33
CA HIS A 948 -42.83 -6.09 22.54
C HIS A 948 -42.03 -6.37 23.85
N LEU A 949 -41.18 -7.39 23.86
CA LEU A 949 -40.31 -7.73 24.99
C LEU A 949 -39.29 -6.63 25.28
N LEU A 950 -38.77 -5.99 24.23
CA LEU A 950 -37.67 -5.02 24.28
C LEU A 950 -38.09 -3.62 23.81
N MET A 951 -39.08 -3.52 22.92
CA MET A 951 -39.49 -2.30 22.22
C MET A 951 -40.82 -1.76 22.77
N ARG A 952 -40.73 -1.06 23.90
CA ARG A 952 -41.88 -0.46 24.61
C ARG A 952 -41.48 0.74 25.45
N GLY A 953 -42.45 1.58 25.78
CA GLY A 953 -42.31 2.74 26.65
C GLY A 953 -43.63 3.14 27.31
N ILE A 954 -43.64 4.29 28.00
CA ILE A 954 -44.77 4.76 28.82
C ILE A 954 -45.25 6.15 28.40
N MET A 955 -46.54 6.28 28.12
CA MET A 955 -47.24 7.56 28.08
C MET A 955 -47.84 7.86 29.47
N LYS A 956 -47.30 8.85 30.17
CA LYS A 956 -47.78 9.28 31.49
C LYS A 956 -48.94 10.26 31.33
N VAL A 957 -50.13 9.85 31.74
CA VAL A 957 -51.31 10.73 31.79
C VAL A 957 -51.38 11.38 33.17
N VAL A 958 -51.30 12.71 33.22
CA VAL A 958 -51.29 13.51 34.46
C VAL A 958 -52.51 14.44 34.53
N ASN A 959 -52.79 14.97 35.73
CA ASN A 959 -53.87 15.95 35.95
C ASN A 959 -53.56 17.34 35.36
#